data_AF-A0A511SUU2-F1
#
_entry.id   AF-A0A511SUU2-F1
#
_cell.length_a   1.000
_cell.length_b   1.000
_cell.length_c   1.000
_cell.angle_alpha   90.00
_cell.angle_beta   90.00
_cell.angle_gamma   90.00
#
_symmetry.space_group_name_H-M   'P 1'
#
loop_
_entity.id
_entity.type
_entity.pdbx_description
1 polymer ?
#
loop_
_entity_poly.entity_id
_entity_poly.type
_entity_poly.pdbx_seq_one_letter_code
_entity_poly.pdbx_strand_id
1 'polypeptide(L)'
;MAPSWDNGAVRGVRVRCPGCTRFNPPGVRCPSCACGPVAPEHYGAARMLLHAGVDRFALTGRLEALEPGLARQLAAQYAAQWAGALRIVEDARRCEAFLTLGGFVEEAEDRWADVLPWSQPPASRDAAPEEDDPLEALYQRSEDPGVRQLAALAAVNRGRPSRELYSAAQGALYADGLARLEAALALTRWRVWFVAPSGRPQRELIARHARDVFANHPEHAARAAVAWVRATGKAPEVDLLLALREGLRAQDEDIAFECALVLEDELGLLAALGSGAEDRAALSPGDENRAALGSGAESRAASDSGAEDRAASDSDAEDRAVSDSGAEGRAALRSRDEDKAARNADDEDRAALAARTLASMGAPALLPVLRETRSAVLAREVMRRWPAPASWDVVDALLTISSGFDVKLIQALTQWAPQTPFMRLAPEVRERWRQWAHDSLGALPAPHVLRMLEWVRDGDEAPDDASARAFQRAAAQALSSASSSERAELLHSRALVDFLVHGDVEELALVHTWARDAACAAPLLELLVSLPGRLRRERPAPGRCARLLMAAWERPARSTILAPLNKAVRSWSGISGRDELIDAVWLRFQCHPAERAELLAVFEPWRQELWERQLAAQPDAIAIFETWWRVDSQKRLPELVSFLVENAPSDTLPERLPFVWAAAEARVDAWPRSTSHAVFLAAAPLAGALRSGHDALVPDAERFLAWFPGFEARVLAASSPEAESSYQRDLLEDLHVEVRLMREALERRAEEAEALRQAELRKRVEESRRRDQERQLELARLEVEAAALEAARARAEQEAHQARLADALARLGPRPAQLRRFDASPQVELLPIDVEVIFPGATMASVLDYSRILKALSGDGDWMELLAANGMSMTSWGTEARAWSEAMIRRPELSLRFSQLFHARWS
;
A
#
# COMPACT_ATOMS: atom_id res chain seq x y z
N MET A 1 60.88 28.89 -76.88
CA MET A 1 60.70 28.98 -75.42
C MET A 1 61.72 28.06 -74.78
N ALA A 2 62.63 28.60 -73.96
CA ALA A 2 63.54 27.75 -73.20
C ALA A 2 62.70 26.84 -72.27
N PRO A 3 63.04 25.54 -72.13
CA PRO A 3 62.32 24.67 -71.20
C PRO A 3 62.37 25.31 -69.81
N SER A 4 61.23 25.40 -69.12
CA SER A 4 61.25 25.77 -67.70
C SER A 4 62.04 24.67 -66.99
N TRP A 5 63.23 25.01 -66.51
CA TRP A 5 64.05 24.11 -65.74
C TRP A 5 63.37 23.89 -64.39
N ASP A 6 62.45 22.93 -64.33
CA ASP A 6 61.75 22.56 -63.12
C ASP A 6 62.65 21.64 -62.27
N ASN A 7 63.75 22.22 -61.80
CA ASN A 7 64.78 21.56 -60.99
C ASN A 7 64.98 22.28 -59.63
N GLY A 8 64.03 23.12 -59.24
CA GLY A 8 64.08 23.88 -57.96
C GLY A 8 65.17 24.94 -57.89
N ALA A 9 65.89 25.21 -59.00
CA ALA A 9 67.00 26.15 -58.99
C ALA A 9 66.56 27.61 -58.96
N VAL A 10 65.33 27.94 -59.34
CA VAL A 10 64.87 29.32 -59.53
C VAL A 10 63.57 29.56 -58.79
N ARG A 11 63.52 30.65 -58.01
CA ARG A 11 62.29 31.18 -57.41
C ARG A 11 62.22 32.68 -57.71
N GLY A 12 61.31 33.05 -58.61
CA GLY A 12 61.25 34.39 -59.18
C GLY A 12 62.56 34.76 -59.88
N VAL A 13 63.21 35.84 -59.45
CA VAL A 13 64.50 36.31 -59.99
C VAL A 13 65.73 35.72 -59.28
N ARG A 14 65.54 34.94 -58.22
CA ARG A 14 66.63 34.42 -57.39
C ARG A 14 67.00 33.00 -57.78
N VAL A 15 68.28 32.67 -57.67
CA VAL A 15 68.84 31.35 -57.99
C VAL A 15 69.32 30.66 -56.71
N ARG A 16 69.01 29.38 -56.57
CA ARG A 16 69.36 28.54 -55.44
C ARG A 16 70.85 28.19 -55.47
N CYS A 17 71.54 28.39 -54.35
CA CYS A 17 72.94 27.99 -54.22
C CYS A 17 73.07 26.45 -54.12
N PRO A 18 73.87 25.76 -54.94
CA PRO A 18 74.00 24.31 -54.84
C PRO A 18 74.66 23.87 -53.52
N GLY A 19 75.51 24.72 -52.91
CA GLY A 19 76.17 24.40 -51.64
C GLY A 19 75.25 24.38 -50.41
N CYS A 20 74.50 25.46 -50.18
CA CYS A 20 73.69 25.65 -48.97
C CYS A 20 72.22 25.96 -49.27
N THR A 21 71.76 25.73 -50.50
CA THR A 21 70.35 25.74 -50.95
C THR A 21 69.56 27.03 -50.73
N ARG A 22 70.19 28.08 -50.18
CA ARG A 22 69.63 29.42 -50.06
C ARG A 22 69.56 30.12 -51.41
N PHE A 23 68.48 30.85 -51.63
CA PHE A 23 68.30 31.69 -52.81
C PHE A 23 69.16 32.95 -52.76
N ASN A 24 69.89 33.24 -53.83
CA ASN A 24 70.73 34.42 -53.99
C ASN A 24 70.41 35.15 -55.31
N PRO A 25 70.84 36.41 -55.47
CA PRO A 25 70.86 37.04 -56.78
C PRO A 25 71.64 36.17 -57.79
N PRO A 26 71.25 36.12 -59.07
CA PRO A 26 71.97 35.35 -60.09
C PRO A 26 73.39 35.92 -60.28
N GLY A 27 74.35 35.05 -60.58
CA GLY A 27 75.72 35.44 -60.93
C GLY A 27 76.64 35.87 -59.77
N VAL A 28 76.15 35.88 -58.52
CA VAL A 28 76.98 36.22 -57.35
C VAL A 28 77.42 34.97 -56.58
N ARG A 29 78.60 35.06 -55.94
CA ARG A 29 79.04 34.04 -54.98
C ARG A 29 78.09 34.01 -53.79
N CYS A 30 77.72 32.82 -53.32
CA CYS A 30 76.79 32.67 -52.22
C CYS A 30 77.35 33.31 -50.92
N PRO A 31 76.66 34.28 -50.31
CA PRO A 31 77.14 34.94 -49.09
C PRO A 31 77.15 34.00 -47.88
N SER A 32 76.36 32.92 -47.90
CA SER A 32 76.19 32.03 -46.75
C SER A 32 77.23 30.90 -46.69
N CYS A 33 77.66 30.34 -47.82
CA CYS A 33 78.60 29.22 -47.85
C CYS A 33 79.79 29.43 -48.79
N ALA A 34 79.88 30.61 -49.41
CA ALA A 34 80.94 30.99 -50.35
C ALA A 34 81.07 30.10 -51.61
N CYS A 35 80.05 29.28 -51.93
CA CYS A 35 79.97 28.53 -53.18
C CYS A 35 79.92 29.50 -54.37
N GLY A 36 80.66 29.17 -55.44
CA GLY A 36 80.72 29.98 -56.67
C GLY A 36 79.36 30.06 -57.39
N PRO A 37 79.16 31.06 -58.26
CA PRO A 37 77.94 31.16 -59.04
C PRO A 37 77.80 29.95 -59.96
N VAL A 38 76.60 29.38 -60.02
CA VAL A 38 76.24 28.26 -60.89
C VAL A 38 75.01 28.66 -61.69
N ALA A 39 75.06 28.49 -63.01
CA ALA A 39 73.93 28.77 -63.87
C ALA A 39 72.76 27.80 -63.57
N PRO A 40 71.49 28.24 -63.60
CA PRO A 40 70.34 27.39 -63.24
C PRO A 40 70.26 26.06 -63.99
N GLU A 41 70.66 26.04 -65.27
CA GLU A 41 70.73 24.85 -66.13
C GLU A 41 71.70 23.78 -65.62
N HIS A 42 72.70 24.17 -64.83
CA HIS A 42 73.70 23.26 -64.26
C HIS A 42 73.49 22.96 -62.77
N TYR A 43 72.42 23.47 -62.16
CA TYR A 43 72.16 23.32 -60.73
C TYR A 43 72.09 21.85 -60.29
N GLY A 44 71.35 21.01 -61.03
CA GLY A 44 71.20 19.59 -60.70
C GLY A 44 72.52 18.82 -60.77
N ALA A 45 73.32 19.06 -61.82
CA ALA A 45 74.65 18.47 -61.94
C ALA A 45 75.58 18.93 -60.80
N ALA A 46 75.51 20.22 -60.44
CA ALA A 46 76.28 20.77 -59.33
C ALA A 46 75.90 20.13 -57.97
N ARG A 47 74.61 19.90 -57.70
CA ARG A 47 74.16 19.16 -56.49
C ARG A 47 74.64 17.72 -56.47
N MET A 48 74.59 17.01 -57.60
CA MET A 48 75.10 15.64 -57.69
C MET A 48 76.61 15.55 -57.46
N LEU A 49 77.40 16.50 -57.98
CA LEU A 49 78.84 16.56 -57.73
C LEU A 49 79.16 16.84 -56.26
N LEU A 50 78.45 17.77 -55.61
CA LEU A 50 78.61 18.03 -54.18
C LEU A 50 78.28 16.79 -53.34
N HIS A 51 77.19 16.08 -53.68
CA HIS A 51 76.82 14.83 -53.02
C HIS A 51 77.90 13.74 -53.22
N ALA A 52 78.55 13.71 -54.38
CA ALA A 52 79.67 12.81 -54.67
C ALA A 52 81.00 13.23 -53.98
N GLY A 53 80.99 14.28 -53.15
CA GLY A 53 82.15 14.71 -52.37
C GLY A 53 83.02 15.79 -53.02
N VAL A 54 82.58 16.42 -54.11
CA VAL A 54 83.28 17.57 -54.69
C VAL A 54 83.23 18.76 -53.73
N ASP A 55 84.37 19.37 -53.46
CA ASP A 55 84.45 20.54 -52.60
C ASP A 55 83.71 21.76 -53.21
N ARG A 56 82.95 22.48 -52.39
CA ARG A 56 82.11 23.61 -52.82
C ARG A 56 82.88 24.79 -53.43
N PHE A 57 84.17 24.92 -53.16
CA PHE A 57 85.05 25.94 -53.75
C PHE A 57 85.60 25.48 -55.10
N ALA A 58 85.75 24.17 -55.30
CA ALA A 58 86.16 23.57 -56.58
C ALA A 58 84.99 23.34 -57.55
N LEU A 59 83.75 23.43 -57.06
CA LEU A 59 82.54 23.04 -57.81
C LEU A 59 82.41 23.70 -59.17
N THR A 60 82.54 25.04 -59.26
CA THR A 60 82.34 25.77 -60.52
C THR A 60 83.36 25.34 -61.58
N GLY A 61 84.65 25.27 -61.24
CA GLY A 61 85.68 24.79 -62.16
C GLY A 61 85.54 23.32 -62.53
N ARG A 62 85.04 22.47 -61.61
CA ARG A 62 84.73 21.06 -61.90
C ARG A 62 83.54 20.90 -62.83
N LEU A 63 82.55 21.77 -62.71
CA LEU A 63 81.35 21.78 -63.55
C LEU A 63 81.67 22.27 -64.98
N GLU A 64 82.52 23.29 -65.11
CA GLU A 64 83.04 23.78 -66.40
C GLU A 64 83.89 22.73 -67.13
N ALA A 65 84.64 21.91 -66.38
CA ALA A 65 85.47 20.84 -66.93
C ALA A 65 84.72 19.52 -67.18
N LEU A 66 83.45 19.42 -66.78
CA LEU A 66 82.66 18.20 -66.91
C LEU A 66 82.23 17.97 -68.37
N GLU A 67 82.32 16.73 -68.85
CA GLU A 67 81.85 16.38 -70.19
C GLU A 67 80.33 16.70 -70.33
N PRO A 68 79.88 17.40 -71.39
CA PRO A 68 78.50 17.87 -71.50
C PRO A 68 77.42 16.77 -71.46
N GLY A 69 77.72 15.56 -71.96
CA GLY A 69 76.86 14.38 -71.81
C GLY A 69 76.70 13.95 -70.36
N LEU A 70 77.80 13.84 -69.61
CA LEU A 70 77.81 13.52 -68.18
C LEU A 70 77.12 14.60 -67.34
N ALA A 71 77.34 15.89 -67.66
CA ALA A 71 76.64 17.00 -67.01
C ALA A 71 75.11 16.89 -67.19
N ARG A 72 74.65 16.56 -68.41
CA ARG A 72 73.22 16.32 -68.68
C ARG A 72 72.69 15.09 -67.96
N GLN A 73 73.47 14.00 -67.88
CA GLN A 73 73.09 12.80 -67.16
C GLN A 73 72.90 13.06 -65.66
N LEU A 74 73.85 13.75 -65.01
CA LEU A 74 73.74 14.13 -63.60
C LEU A 74 72.57 15.10 -63.37
N ALA A 75 72.37 16.07 -64.26
CA ALA A 75 71.22 16.96 -64.19
C ALA A 75 69.88 16.21 -64.33
N ALA A 76 69.79 15.23 -65.24
CA ALA A 76 68.59 14.41 -65.42
C ALA A 76 68.32 13.50 -64.21
N GLN A 77 69.37 12.92 -63.60
CA GLN A 77 69.26 12.15 -62.36
C GLN A 77 68.72 13.01 -61.22
N TYR A 78 69.26 14.22 -61.05
CA TYR A 78 68.74 15.17 -60.06
C TYR A 78 67.29 15.56 -60.35
N ALA A 79 66.96 15.88 -61.61
CA ALA A 79 65.61 16.26 -62.02
C ALA A 79 64.59 15.15 -61.74
N ALA A 80 64.95 13.87 -61.91
CA ALA A 80 64.09 12.75 -61.55
C ALA A 80 63.84 12.67 -60.02
N GLN A 81 64.84 12.95 -59.20
CA GLN A 81 64.65 13.03 -57.74
C GLN A 81 63.83 14.26 -57.34
N TRP A 82 64.06 15.40 -58.00
CA TRP A 82 63.30 16.62 -57.79
C TRP A 82 61.82 16.45 -58.15
N ALA A 83 61.50 15.74 -59.24
CA ALA A 83 60.12 15.40 -59.60
C ALA A 83 59.41 14.58 -58.50
N GLY A 84 60.15 13.74 -57.76
CA GLY A 84 59.64 13.06 -56.57
C GLY A 84 59.32 14.03 -55.43
N ALA A 85 60.22 14.98 -55.14
CA ALA A 85 59.97 16.02 -54.15
C ALA A 85 58.81 16.95 -54.54
N LEU A 86 58.65 17.28 -55.82
CA LEU A 86 57.54 18.11 -56.31
C LEU A 86 56.17 17.50 -56.01
N ARG A 87 56.03 16.16 -56.05
CA ARG A 87 54.79 15.50 -55.63
C ARG A 87 54.48 15.75 -54.15
N ILE A 88 55.49 15.70 -53.29
CA ILE A 88 55.36 15.98 -51.85
C ILE A 88 55.04 17.47 -51.62
N VAL A 89 55.62 18.36 -52.42
CA VAL A 89 55.32 19.80 -52.40
C VAL A 89 53.89 20.07 -52.89
N GLU A 90 53.39 19.32 -53.86
CA GLU A 90 51.99 19.39 -54.30
C GLU A 90 51.02 18.95 -53.20
N ASP A 91 51.34 17.86 -52.50
CA ASP A 91 50.58 17.43 -51.32
C ASP A 91 50.58 18.50 -50.22
N ALA A 92 51.71 19.18 -49.99
CA ALA A 92 51.78 20.31 -49.07
C ALA A 92 50.91 21.50 -49.55
N ARG A 93 50.87 21.78 -50.86
CA ARG A 93 50.01 22.82 -51.46
C ARG A 93 48.53 22.52 -51.26
N ARG A 94 48.14 21.26 -51.43
CA ARG A 94 46.77 20.80 -51.17
C ARG A 94 46.37 21.04 -49.71
N CYS A 95 47.28 20.77 -48.76
CA CYS A 95 47.03 21.07 -47.35
C CYS A 95 46.95 22.57 -47.07
N GLU A 96 47.85 23.38 -47.66
CA GLU A 96 48.00 24.82 -47.40
C GLU A 96 46.70 25.60 -47.67
N ALA A 97 45.89 25.20 -48.65
CA ALA A 97 44.58 25.79 -48.92
C ALA A 97 43.61 25.76 -47.72
N PHE A 98 43.85 24.88 -46.74
CA PHE A 98 43.06 24.71 -45.53
C PHE A 98 43.79 25.17 -44.25
N LEU A 99 44.99 25.73 -44.38
CA LEU A 99 45.78 26.28 -43.27
C LEU A 99 45.52 27.77 -43.11
N THR A 100 45.79 28.28 -41.91
CA THR A 100 45.64 29.71 -41.61
C THR A 100 46.84 30.49 -42.12
N LEU A 101 48.05 30.02 -41.80
CA LEU A 101 49.30 30.61 -42.26
C LEU A 101 49.62 30.15 -43.69
N GLY A 102 50.35 30.98 -44.43
CA GLY A 102 50.97 30.60 -45.70
C GLY A 102 52.49 30.42 -45.54
N GLY A 103 53.15 29.89 -46.57
CA GLY A 103 54.59 29.65 -46.59
C GLY A 103 54.98 28.17 -46.50
N PHE A 104 54.00 27.27 -46.40
CA PHE A 104 54.24 25.84 -46.18
C PHE A 104 54.79 25.14 -47.41
N VAL A 105 54.35 25.56 -48.60
CA VAL A 105 54.87 25.08 -49.87
C VAL A 105 56.33 25.50 -50.04
N GLU A 106 56.68 26.75 -49.72
CA GLU A 106 58.07 27.22 -49.78
C GLU A 106 58.96 26.50 -48.76
N GLU A 107 58.49 26.30 -47.53
CA GLU A 107 59.22 25.58 -46.48
C GLU A 107 59.43 24.10 -46.86
N ALA A 108 58.41 23.46 -47.45
CA ALA A 108 58.52 22.09 -47.97
C ALA A 108 59.53 22.01 -49.13
N GLU A 109 59.46 22.93 -50.08
CA GLU A 109 60.39 23.01 -51.22
C GLU A 109 61.84 23.22 -50.73
N ASP A 110 62.04 24.15 -49.80
CA ASP A 110 63.36 24.46 -49.24
C ASP A 110 63.94 23.26 -48.47
N ARG A 111 63.13 22.62 -47.62
CA ARG A 111 63.52 21.42 -46.88
C ARG A 111 63.91 20.25 -47.79
N TRP A 112 63.17 20.02 -48.87
CA TRP A 112 63.52 18.95 -49.83
C TRP A 112 64.73 19.31 -50.68
N ALA A 113 64.90 20.59 -51.04
CA ALA A 113 66.11 21.05 -51.71
C ALA A 113 67.36 20.80 -50.85
N ASP A 114 67.27 20.97 -49.54
CA ASP A 114 68.36 20.72 -48.58
C ASP A 114 68.79 19.25 -48.58
N VAL A 115 67.82 18.34 -48.60
CA VAL A 115 68.04 16.89 -48.52
C VAL A 115 68.50 16.29 -49.85
N LEU A 116 68.08 16.85 -50.98
CA LEU A 116 68.39 16.32 -52.31
C LEU A 116 69.79 16.72 -52.80
N PRO A 117 70.65 15.79 -53.26
CA PRO A 117 70.31 14.44 -53.72
C PRO A 117 70.29 13.41 -52.59
N TRP A 118 69.33 12.48 -52.63
CA TRP A 118 69.25 11.38 -51.67
C TRP A 118 70.03 10.15 -52.14
N SER A 119 70.54 9.37 -51.19
CA SER A 119 71.20 8.09 -51.48
C SER A 119 70.19 6.93 -51.63
N GLN A 120 69.03 7.04 -51.01
CA GLN A 120 67.89 6.13 -51.17
C GLN A 120 66.63 6.99 -51.36
N PRO A 121 65.84 6.77 -52.43
CA PRO A 121 64.58 7.47 -52.58
C PRO A 121 63.61 7.07 -51.46
N PRO A 122 62.78 7.99 -50.94
CA PRO A 122 61.65 7.62 -50.11
C PRO A 122 60.78 6.63 -50.87
N ALA A 123 60.16 5.68 -50.18
CA ALA A 123 59.38 4.61 -50.79
C ALA A 123 58.03 5.14 -51.28
N SER A 124 58.02 6.04 -52.26
CA SER A 124 56.77 6.55 -52.81
C SER A 124 56.00 5.40 -53.46
N ARG A 125 54.83 5.06 -52.93
CA ARG A 125 53.85 4.24 -53.65
C ARG A 125 53.40 5.03 -54.88
N ASP A 126 53.46 4.42 -56.06
CA ASP A 126 53.10 5.00 -57.36
C ASP A 126 51.59 5.33 -57.53
N ALA A 127 50.84 5.46 -56.43
CA ALA A 127 49.44 5.87 -56.52
C ALA A 127 49.38 7.33 -56.97
N ALA A 128 48.85 7.57 -58.17
CA ALA A 128 48.55 8.91 -58.64
C ALA A 128 47.61 9.59 -57.61
N PRO A 129 47.88 10.84 -57.23
CA PRO A 129 47.04 11.53 -56.27
C PRO A 129 45.67 11.77 -56.89
N GLU A 130 44.61 11.23 -56.30
CA GLU A 130 43.24 11.58 -56.70
C GLU A 130 42.99 13.04 -56.27
N GLU A 131 42.36 13.84 -57.14
CA GLU A 131 42.21 15.28 -56.94
C GLU A 131 41.30 15.60 -55.73
N ASP A 132 40.40 14.66 -55.38
CA ASP A 132 39.41 14.76 -54.30
C ASP A 132 39.74 13.90 -53.06
N ASP A 133 41.00 13.46 -52.90
CA ASP A 133 41.40 12.66 -51.74
C ASP A 133 41.11 13.42 -50.42
N PRO A 134 40.37 12.82 -49.47
CA PRO A 134 40.18 13.44 -48.16
C PRO A 134 41.52 13.59 -47.45
N LEU A 135 41.69 14.66 -46.67
CA LEU A 135 42.94 14.95 -45.93
C LEU A 135 43.41 13.78 -45.04
N GLU A 136 42.48 12.96 -44.55
CA GLU A 136 42.78 11.72 -43.82
C GLU A 136 43.47 10.67 -44.71
N ALA A 137 43.03 10.49 -45.96
CA ALA A 137 43.70 9.59 -46.90
C ALA A 137 45.10 10.09 -47.22
N LEU A 138 45.28 11.42 -47.37
CA LEU A 138 46.60 12.02 -47.56
C LEU A 138 47.52 11.78 -46.35
N TYR A 139 47.00 11.94 -45.13
CA TYR A 139 47.73 11.64 -43.88
C TYR A 139 48.17 10.17 -43.79
N GLN A 140 47.33 9.24 -44.24
CA GLN A 140 47.60 7.80 -44.18
C GLN A 140 48.57 7.33 -45.27
N ARG A 141 48.47 7.92 -46.47
CA ARG A 141 49.30 7.55 -47.62
C ARG A 141 50.69 8.18 -47.59
N SER A 142 50.80 9.43 -47.12
CA SER A 142 52.06 10.16 -47.20
C SER A 142 53.12 9.58 -46.25
N GLU A 143 54.32 9.32 -46.77
CA GLU A 143 55.46 8.91 -45.95
C GLU A 143 56.24 10.09 -45.37
N ASP A 144 56.04 11.31 -45.89
CA ASP A 144 56.71 12.50 -45.37
C ASP A 144 56.05 12.94 -44.06
N PRO A 145 56.79 12.98 -42.93
CA PRO A 145 56.24 13.42 -41.65
C PRO A 145 55.69 14.86 -41.71
N GLY A 146 56.27 15.72 -42.54
CA GLY A 146 55.81 17.11 -42.71
C GLY A 146 54.44 17.17 -43.38
N VAL A 147 54.25 16.49 -44.51
CA VAL A 147 52.95 16.43 -45.20
C VAL A 147 51.89 15.76 -44.33
N ARG A 148 52.23 14.69 -43.60
CA ARG A 148 51.31 14.10 -42.61
C ARG A 148 50.90 15.12 -41.56
N GLN A 149 51.85 15.87 -41.02
CA GLN A 149 51.57 16.91 -40.04
C GLN A 149 50.69 18.03 -40.62
N LEU A 150 50.96 18.49 -41.84
CA LEU A 150 50.14 19.50 -42.53
C LEU A 150 48.73 18.98 -42.84
N ALA A 151 48.58 17.73 -43.28
CA ALA A 151 47.28 17.10 -43.52
C ALA A 151 46.47 17.00 -42.23
N ALA A 152 47.12 16.65 -41.11
CA ALA A 152 46.50 16.65 -39.78
C ALA A 152 46.07 18.05 -39.34
N LEU A 153 46.91 19.07 -39.51
CA LEU A 153 46.58 20.46 -39.19
C LEU A 153 45.43 21.00 -40.04
N ALA A 154 45.45 20.73 -41.35
CA ALA A 154 44.39 21.07 -42.29
C ALA A 154 43.06 20.42 -41.90
N ALA A 155 43.07 19.14 -41.54
CA ALA A 155 41.87 18.43 -41.11
C ALA A 155 41.32 18.94 -39.77
N VAL A 156 42.21 19.27 -38.83
CA VAL A 156 41.87 19.94 -37.56
C VAL A 156 41.24 21.30 -37.83
N ASN A 157 41.81 22.11 -38.74
CA ASN A 157 41.22 23.39 -39.11
C ASN A 157 39.80 23.24 -39.66
N ARG A 158 39.51 22.18 -40.41
CA ARG A 158 38.15 21.89 -40.90
C ARG A 158 37.18 21.43 -39.82
N GLY A 159 37.64 21.13 -38.59
CA GLY A 159 36.79 20.96 -37.42
C GLY A 159 36.28 19.55 -37.11
N ARG A 160 36.66 18.53 -37.89
CA ARG A 160 36.28 17.12 -37.63
C ARG A 160 37.48 16.17 -37.68
N PRO A 161 38.53 16.39 -36.88
CA PRO A 161 39.69 15.52 -36.93
C PRO A 161 39.38 14.15 -36.31
N SER A 162 39.88 13.07 -36.92
CA SER A 162 39.98 11.78 -36.24
C SER A 162 40.91 11.90 -35.03
N ARG A 163 40.83 10.96 -34.08
CA ARG A 163 41.69 10.96 -32.89
C ARG A 163 43.18 10.94 -33.26
N GLU A 164 43.54 10.25 -34.34
CA GLU A 164 44.90 10.16 -34.85
C GLU A 164 45.38 11.50 -35.43
N LEU A 165 44.57 12.14 -36.27
CA LEU A 165 44.88 13.47 -36.81
C LEU A 165 45.00 14.51 -35.70
N TYR A 166 44.12 14.47 -34.69
CA TYR A 166 44.21 15.37 -33.55
C TYR A 166 45.52 15.14 -32.77
N SER A 167 45.91 13.88 -32.53
CA SER A 167 47.19 13.55 -31.88
C SER A 167 48.40 14.01 -32.71
N ALA A 168 48.34 13.90 -34.03
CA ALA A 168 49.39 14.37 -34.92
C ALA A 168 49.52 15.91 -34.90
N ALA A 169 48.38 16.62 -34.92
CA ALA A 169 48.34 18.07 -34.77
C ALA A 169 48.84 18.53 -33.38
N GLN A 170 48.62 17.75 -32.32
CA GLN A 170 49.23 18.03 -31.02
C GLN A 170 50.75 17.86 -31.06
N GLY A 171 51.25 16.83 -31.75
CA GLY A 171 52.68 16.63 -31.98
C GLY A 171 53.32 17.82 -32.71
N ALA A 172 52.55 18.48 -33.59
CA ALA A 172 53.01 19.64 -34.35
C ALA A 172 53.42 20.84 -33.50
N LEU A 173 52.91 20.97 -32.26
CA LEU A 173 53.32 22.04 -31.33
C LEU A 173 54.81 22.00 -30.96
N TYR A 174 55.45 20.83 -31.13
CA TYR A 174 56.87 20.60 -30.84
C TYR A 174 57.74 20.64 -32.10
N ALA A 175 57.14 20.82 -33.28
CA ALA A 175 57.88 20.98 -34.51
C ALA A 175 58.58 22.34 -34.59
N ASP A 176 59.49 22.47 -35.54
CA ASP A 176 60.09 23.75 -35.91
C ASP A 176 59.27 24.44 -37.02
N GLY A 177 59.59 25.71 -37.30
CA GLY A 177 59.02 26.44 -38.43
C GLY A 177 57.56 26.86 -38.24
N LEU A 178 56.83 26.96 -39.37
CA LEU A 178 55.45 27.45 -39.39
C LEU A 178 54.45 26.45 -38.79
N ALA A 179 54.78 25.16 -38.81
CA ALA A 179 53.85 24.12 -38.40
C ALA A 179 53.47 24.17 -36.91
N ARG A 180 54.38 24.63 -36.04
CA ARG A 180 54.08 24.82 -34.60
C ARG A 180 53.18 26.03 -34.33
N LEU A 181 53.29 27.06 -35.16
CA LEU A 181 52.50 28.27 -35.09
C LEU A 181 51.07 27.97 -35.56
N GLU A 182 50.95 27.27 -36.69
CA GLU A 182 49.67 26.78 -37.21
C GLU A 182 48.99 25.81 -36.24
N ALA A 183 49.75 24.91 -35.61
CA ALA A 183 49.22 24.03 -34.57
C ALA A 183 48.59 24.81 -33.41
N ALA A 184 49.19 25.92 -32.98
CA ALA A 184 48.63 26.75 -31.92
C ALA A 184 47.28 27.38 -32.33
N LEU A 185 47.14 27.80 -33.58
CA LEU A 185 45.89 28.35 -34.11
C LEU A 185 44.84 27.25 -34.32
N ALA A 186 45.22 26.14 -34.99
CA ALA A 186 44.32 25.06 -35.35
C ALA A 186 43.71 24.35 -34.12
N LEU A 187 44.54 24.02 -33.13
CA LEU A 187 44.08 23.32 -31.92
C LEU A 187 43.20 24.19 -31.02
N THR A 188 43.24 25.51 -31.19
CA THR A 188 42.43 26.44 -30.41
C THR A 188 41.18 26.88 -31.14
N ARG A 189 40.88 26.41 -32.34
CA ARG A 189 39.63 26.74 -33.06
C ARG A 189 38.39 26.28 -32.31
N TRP A 190 37.28 27.00 -32.48
CA TRP A 190 36.03 26.71 -31.74
C TRP A 190 35.49 25.30 -32.02
N ARG A 191 35.68 24.81 -33.26
CA ARG A 191 35.26 23.47 -33.69
C ARG A 191 36.00 22.34 -32.98
N VAL A 192 37.22 22.58 -32.49
CA VAL A 192 38.12 21.53 -32.01
C VAL A 192 38.43 21.64 -30.52
N TRP A 193 38.52 22.86 -29.99
CA TRP A 193 38.99 23.13 -28.62
C TRP A 193 38.27 22.31 -27.54
N PHE A 194 36.98 22.01 -27.74
CA PHE A 194 36.16 21.25 -26.78
C PHE A 194 36.26 19.73 -26.92
N VAL A 195 36.85 19.20 -27.99
CA VAL A 195 36.90 17.77 -28.29
C VAL A 195 37.91 17.03 -27.40
N ALA A 196 39.05 17.64 -27.10
CA ALA A 196 40.07 17.04 -26.25
C ALA A 196 40.92 18.12 -25.54
N PRO A 197 40.74 18.32 -24.23
CA PRO A 197 41.42 19.40 -23.51
C PRO A 197 42.94 19.19 -23.53
N SER A 198 43.66 20.20 -24.01
CA SER A 198 45.13 20.20 -24.00
C SER A 198 45.67 20.19 -22.57
N GLY A 199 46.71 19.39 -22.34
CA GLY A 199 47.43 19.34 -21.06
C GLY A 199 48.14 20.66 -20.76
N ARG A 200 48.50 20.89 -19.49
CA ARG A 200 49.19 22.13 -19.07
C ARG A 200 50.45 22.46 -19.91
N PRO A 201 51.37 21.52 -20.23
CA PRO A 201 52.54 21.81 -21.05
C PRO A 201 52.18 22.27 -22.47
N GLN A 202 51.17 21.67 -23.07
CA GLN A 202 50.69 22.03 -24.41
C GLN A 202 50.07 23.42 -24.40
N ARG A 203 49.30 23.78 -23.37
CA ARG A 203 48.73 25.13 -23.22
C ARG A 203 49.81 26.21 -23.11
N GLU A 204 50.90 25.93 -22.40
CA GLU A 204 52.04 26.86 -22.31
C GLU A 204 52.73 27.06 -23.67
N LEU A 205 52.86 26.00 -24.48
CA LEU A 205 53.37 26.08 -25.85
C LEU A 205 52.42 26.85 -26.78
N ILE A 206 51.13 26.55 -26.75
CA ILE A 206 50.11 27.26 -27.53
C ILE A 206 50.15 28.75 -27.22
N ALA A 207 50.19 29.14 -25.93
CA ALA A 207 50.25 30.55 -25.54
C ALA A 207 51.52 31.25 -26.05
N ARG A 208 52.67 30.57 -26.03
CA ARG A 208 53.93 31.10 -26.58
C ARG A 208 53.85 31.29 -28.09
N HIS A 209 53.48 30.23 -28.81
CA HIS A 209 53.39 30.24 -30.27
C HIS A 209 52.32 31.22 -30.76
N ALA A 210 51.21 31.39 -30.04
CA ALA A 210 50.21 32.41 -30.32
C ALA A 210 50.78 33.83 -30.22
N ARG A 211 51.67 34.11 -29.26
CA ARG A 211 52.37 35.41 -29.19
C ARG A 211 53.34 35.59 -30.36
N ASP A 212 54.02 34.54 -30.78
CA ASP A 212 54.90 34.58 -31.94
C ASP A 212 54.10 34.86 -33.22
N VAL A 213 52.92 34.25 -33.39
CA VAL A 213 52.00 34.58 -34.50
C VAL A 213 51.57 36.04 -34.41
N PHE A 214 51.10 36.49 -33.25
CA PHE A 214 50.64 37.86 -33.07
C PHE A 214 51.70 38.91 -33.44
N ALA A 215 52.98 38.64 -33.13
CA ALA A 215 54.08 39.56 -33.41
C ALA A 215 54.52 39.55 -34.89
N ASN A 216 54.48 38.39 -35.56
CA ASN A 216 55.06 38.21 -36.88
C ASN A 216 54.03 38.17 -38.03
N HIS A 217 52.75 37.94 -37.71
CA HIS A 217 51.65 37.74 -38.66
C HIS A 217 50.42 38.60 -38.26
N PRO A 218 50.48 39.93 -38.43
CA PRO A 218 49.43 40.84 -37.97
C PRO A 218 48.06 40.58 -38.63
N GLU A 219 48.03 40.05 -39.84
CA GLU A 219 46.81 39.62 -40.54
C GLU A 219 46.03 38.51 -39.79
N HIS A 220 46.72 37.78 -38.89
CA HIS A 220 46.13 36.73 -38.05
C HIS A 220 46.06 37.12 -36.57
N ALA A 221 46.22 38.41 -36.23
CA ALA A 221 46.26 38.91 -34.86
C ALA A 221 45.04 38.50 -34.02
N ALA A 222 43.82 38.54 -34.58
CA ALA A 222 42.60 38.15 -33.89
C ALA A 222 42.59 36.65 -33.51
N ARG A 223 42.94 35.76 -34.46
CA ARG A 223 43.04 34.30 -34.22
C ARG A 223 44.15 33.98 -33.21
N ALA A 224 45.28 34.67 -33.30
CA ALA A 224 46.36 34.54 -32.34
C ALA A 224 45.93 34.96 -30.93
N ALA A 225 45.17 36.05 -30.80
CA ALA A 225 44.63 36.49 -29.52
C ALA A 225 43.61 35.49 -28.94
N VAL A 226 42.74 34.90 -29.78
CA VAL A 226 41.84 33.81 -29.37
C VAL A 226 42.62 32.62 -28.83
N ALA A 227 43.65 32.18 -29.56
CA ALA A 227 44.49 31.05 -29.18
C ALA A 227 45.16 31.29 -27.82
N TRP A 228 45.68 32.50 -27.60
CA TRP A 228 46.32 32.89 -26.36
C TRP A 228 45.33 32.89 -25.16
N VAL A 229 44.14 33.47 -25.32
CA VAL A 229 43.15 33.51 -24.23
C VAL A 229 42.65 32.11 -23.88
N ARG A 230 42.34 31.27 -24.88
CA ARG A 230 41.92 29.88 -24.66
C ARG A 230 42.99 29.06 -23.94
N ALA A 231 44.25 29.20 -24.36
CA ALA A 231 45.37 28.48 -23.75
C ALA A 231 45.62 28.90 -22.30
N THR A 232 45.54 30.19 -22.00
CA THR A 232 45.90 30.73 -20.68
C THR A 232 44.72 30.75 -19.69
N GLY A 233 43.49 30.89 -20.19
CA GLY A 233 42.29 31.17 -19.38
C GLY A 233 42.36 32.53 -18.64
N LYS A 234 43.25 33.44 -19.06
CA LYS A 234 43.46 34.75 -18.43
C LYS A 234 42.77 35.84 -19.25
N ALA A 235 42.43 36.95 -18.59
CA ALA A 235 42.01 38.16 -19.28
C ALA A 235 43.09 38.63 -20.28
N PRO A 236 42.73 38.98 -21.53
CA PRO A 236 43.69 39.42 -22.53
C PRO A 236 44.35 40.74 -22.14
N GLU A 237 45.61 40.90 -22.53
CA GLU A 237 46.33 42.18 -22.45
C GLU A 237 45.74 43.20 -23.45
N VAL A 238 46.11 44.48 -23.31
CA VAL A 238 45.47 45.58 -24.06
C VAL A 238 45.59 45.41 -25.58
N ASP A 239 46.76 44.97 -26.06
CA ASP A 239 47.03 44.69 -27.47
C ASP A 239 46.18 43.53 -28.00
N LEU A 240 46.12 42.41 -27.26
CA LEU A 240 45.30 41.25 -27.59
C LEU A 240 43.80 41.59 -27.56
N LEU A 241 43.36 42.39 -26.58
CA LEU A 241 41.98 42.83 -26.44
C LEU A 241 41.54 43.71 -27.62
N LEU A 242 42.41 44.60 -28.10
CA LEU A 242 42.14 45.40 -29.30
C LEU A 242 41.96 44.50 -30.53
N ALA A 243 42.87 43.53 -30.72
CA ALA A 243 42.78 42.57 -31.82
C ALA A 243 41.50 41.71 -31.76
N LEU A 244 41.08 41.26 -30.56
CA LEU A 244 39.82 40.54 -30.38
C LEU A 244 38.60 41.41 -30.74
N ARG A 245 38.60 42.69 -30.35
CA ARG A 245 37.52 43.63 -30.67
C ARG A 245 37.45 43.98 -32.16
N GLU A 246 38.58 44.07 -32.83
CA GLU A 246 38.64 44.19 -34.28
C GLU A 246 38.14 42.89 -34.94
N GLY A 247 38.51 41.73 -34.39
CA GLY A 247 38.05 40.41 -34.82
C GLY A 247 36.54 40.22 -34.78
N LEU A 248 35.82 40.85 -33.84
CA LEU A 248 34.34 40.87 -33.82
C LEU A 248 33.73 41.47 -35.10
N ARG A 249 34.48 42.28 -35.85
CA ARG A 249 34.04 42.91 -37.12
C ARG A 249 34.68 42.25 -38.34
N ALA A 250 35.36 41.11 -38.16
CA ALA A 250 35.95 40.37 -39.27
C ALA A 250 34.86 39.90 -40.23
N GLN A 251 35.17 39.89 -41.54
CA GLN A 251 34.29 39.32 -42.55
C GLN A 251 34.17 37.79 -42.43
N ASP A 252 35.19 37.15 -41.85
CA ASP A 252 35.17 35.73 -41.54
C ASP A 252 34.33 35.49 -40.27
N GLU A 253 33.17 34.87 -40.45
CA GLU A 253 32.23 34.55 -39.37
C GLU A 253 32.84 33.66 -38.29
N ASP A 254 33.78 32.77 -38.63
CA ASP A 254 34.43 31.93 -37.64
C ASP A 254 35.33 32.76 -36.71
N ILE A 255 36.02 33.77 -37.26
CA ILE A 255 36.87 34.67 -36.46
C ILE A 255 35.99 35.54 -35.57
N ALA A 256 34.92 36.12 -36.12
CA ALA A 256 33.99 36.94 -35.36
C ALA A 256 33.36 36.13 -34.21
N PHE A 257 32.91 34.90 -34.50
CA PHE A 257 32.33 34.00 -33.49
C PHE A 257 33.36 33.56 -32.44
N GLU A 258 34.59 33.24 -32.84
CA GLU A 258 35.66 32.89 -31.91
C GLU A 258 36.02 34.04 -30.97
N CYS A 259 36.08 35.26 -31.50
CA CYS A 259 36.28 36.46 -30.71
C CYS A 259 35.11 36.69 -29.75
N ALA A 260 33.86 36.49 -30.20
CA ALA A 260 32.67 36.61 -29.35
C ALA A 260 32.67 35.58 -28.21
N LEU A 261 33.07 34.33 -28.48
CA LEU A 261 33.22 33.30 -27.45
C LEU A 261 34.29 33.65 -26.41
N VAL A 262 35.40 34.23 -26.84
CA VAL A 262 36.53 34.57 -25.94
C VAL A 262 36.25 35.83 -25.12
N LEU A 263 35.57 36.81 -25.73
CA LEU A 263 35.20 38.05 -25.06
C LEU A 263 33.91 37.94 -24.25
N GLU A 264 33.21 36.81 -24.33
CA GLU A 264 31.86 36.65 -23.79
C GLU A 264 30.92 37.77 -24.31
N ASP A 265 31.03 38.08 -25.61
CA ASP A 265 30.25 39.14 -26.27
C ASP A 265 28.84 38.62 -26.60
N GLU A 266 27.85 39.08 -25.83
CA GLU A 266 26.46 38.64 -25.95
C GLU A 266 25.89 38.86 -27.35
N LEU A 267 26.16 40.02 -27.98
CA LEU A 267 25.63 40.36 -29.31
C LEU A 267 26.20 39.46 -30.42
N GLY A 268 27.52 39.23 -30.42
CA GLY A 268 28.18 38.36 -31.38
C GLY A 268 27.74 36.89 -31.25
N LEU A 269 27.48 36.42 -30.02
CA LEU A 269 26.94 35.08 -29.79
C LEU A 269 25.47 34.97 -30.23
N LEU A 270 24.66 36.01 -30.03
CA LEU A 270 23.28 36.03 -30.52
C LEU A 270 23.19 36.06 -32.05
N ALA A 271 24.10 36.78 -32.72
CA ALA A 271 24.17 36.78 -34.18
C ALA A 271 24.35 35.36 -34.75
N ALA A 272 25.14 34.51 -34.08
CA ALA A 272 25.32 33.11 -34.44
C ALA A 272 24.07 32.22 -34.19
N LEU A 273 23.12 32.66 -33.37
CA LEU A 273 21.81 32.01 -33.24
C LEU A 273 20.83 32.44 -34.33
N GLY A 274 20.93 33.69 -34.80
CA GLY A 274 20.04 34.28 -35.81
C GLY A 274 20.38 33.88 -37.25
N SER A 275 21.66 33.71 -37.58
CA SER A 275 22.11 33.38 -38.95
C SER A 275 21.51 32.07 -39.47
N GLY A 276 21.31 31.07 -38.61
CA GLY A 276 20.66 29.81 -38.99
C GLY A 276 19.13 29.88 -39.12
N ALA A 277 18.48 30.94 -38.62
CA ALA A 277 17.03 31.10 -38.65
C ALA A 277 16.54 31.87 -39.89
N GLU A 278 17.27 32.90 -40.31
CA GLU A 278 16.93 33.70 -41.50
C GLU A 278 17.01 32.87 -42.79
N ASP A 279 18.03 32.01 -42.92
CA ASP A 279 18.17 31.10 -44.07
C ASP A 279 17.09 30.01 -44.10
N ARG A 280 16.55 29.60 -42.94
CA ARG A 280 15.42 28.65 -42.87
C ARG A 280 14.09 29.30 -43.25
N ALA A 281 13.87 30.55 -42.86
CA ALA A 281 12.66 31.30 -43.21
C ALA A 281 12.60 31.62 -44.71
N ALA A 282 13.73 31.93 -45.34
CA ALA A 282 13.83 32.19 -46.78
C ALA A 282 13.60 30.93 -47.66
N LEU A 283 13.81 29.73 -47.11
CA LEU A 283 13.63 28.46 -47.82
C LEU A 283 12.23 27.84 -47.68
N SER A 284 11.32 28.47 -46.91
CA SER A 284 9.96 27.99 -46.68
C SER A 284 8.79 28.75 -47.38
N PRO A 285 8.90 29.39 -48.57
CA PRO A 285 7.72 29.82 -49.32
C PRO A 285 7.21 28.79 -50.35
N GLY A 286 7.72 27.55 -50.35
CA GLY A 286 7.44 26.56 -51.41
C GLY A 286 6.29 25.57 -51.19
N ASP A 287 5.87 25.30 -49.94
CA ASP A 287 4.98 24.17 -49.64
C ASP A 287 3.49 24.55 -49.49
N GLU A 288 3.11 25.82 -49.55
CA GLU A 288 1.70 26.23 -49.51
C GLU A 288 0.97 26.10 -50.87
N ASN A 289 1.68 25.85 -51.98
CA ASN A 289 1.05 25.82 -53.32
C ASN A 289 0.71 24.42 -53.86
N ARG A 290 0.83 23.35 -53.05
CA ARG A 290 0.50 21.98 -53.49
C ARG A 290 -0.75 21.36 -52.85
N ALA A 291 -1.50 22.11 -52.04
CA ALA A 291 -2.73 21.62 -51.41
C ALA A 291 -4.04 22.02 -52.13
N ALA A 292 -3.99 22.67 -53.30
CA ALA A 292 -5.17 23.26 -53.95
C ALA A 292 -5.64 22.60 -55.27
N LEU A 293 -5.28 21.35 -55.56
CA LEU A 293 -5.89 20.58 -56.66
C LEU A 293 -6.19 19.15 -56.23
N GLY A 294 -7.42 18.93 -55.76
CA GLY A 294 -7.90 17.59 -55.41
C GLY A 294 -9.24 17.55 -54.67
N SER A 295 -10.19 18.44 -54.96
CA SER A 295 -11.58 18.27 -54.53
C SER A 295 -12.42 17.73 -55.69
N GLY A 296 -12.77 16.44 -55.62
CA GLY A 296 -13.66 15.82 -56.59
C GLY A 296 -13.83 14.33 -56.38
N ALA A 297 -14.77 13.96 -55.50
CA ALA A 297 -15.79 12.92 -55.70
C ALA A 297 -16.15 12.22 -54.38
N GLU A 298 -17.31 12.60 -53.84
CA GLU A 298 -18.10 11.72 -53.00
C GLU A 298 -18.57 10.50 -53.81
N SER A 299 -18.55 9.32 -53.18
CA SER A 299 -19.72 8.44 -52.95
C SER A 299 -19.46 6.94 -53.13
N ARG A 300 -20.02 6.18 -52.18
CA ARG A 300 -20.41 4.75 -52.17
C ARG A 300 -19.39 3.67 -51.78
N ALA A 301 -19.50 3.28 -50.51
CA ALA A 301 -20.04 2.01 -50.00
C ALA A 301 -19.59 0.64 -50.57
N ALA A 302 -19.33 -0.23 -49.58
CA ALA A 302 -19.55 -1.69 -49.50
C ALA A 302 -18.44 -2.66 -49.97
N SER A 303 -18.02 -3.46 -48.98
CA SER A 303 -17.64 -4.88 -48.99
C SER A 303 -17.52 -5.61 -50.33
N ASP A 304 -16.41 -6.32 -50.57
CA ASP A 304 -16.35 -7.79 -50.47
C ASP A 304 -14.91 -8.31 -50.70
N SER A 305 -14.72 -9.51 -50.20
CA SER A 305 -13.64 -10.51 -50.26
C SER A 305 -12.82 -10.70 -51.56
N GLY A 306 -11.63 -11.28 -51.38
CA GLY A 306 -11.27 -12.51 -52.10
C GLY A 306 -10.10 -12.49 -53.09
N ALA A 307 -9.09 -13.28 -52.74
CA ALA A 307 -8.27 -14.17 -53.61
C ALA A 307 -7.20 -13.60 -54.58
N GLU A 308 -5.96 -13.99 -54.26
CA GLU A 308 -5.01 -14.75 -55.10
C GLU A 308 -5.15 -14.69 -56.64
N ASP A 309 -4.07 -14.36 -57.36
CA ASP A 309 -3.19 -15.31 -58.06
C ASP A 309 -2.42 -14.70 -59.26
N ARG A 310 -1.10 -14.93 -59.24
CA ARG A 310 -0.19 -15.42 -60.30
C ARG A 310 0.04 -14.72 -61.66
N ALA A 311 1.33 -14.81 -62.00
CA ALA A 311 1.97 -14.97 -63.32
C ALA A 311 2.16 -13.67 -64.16
N ALA A 312 3.38 -13.18 -64.36
CA ALA A 312 4.51 -13.71 -65.15
C ALA A 312 4.36 -13.47 -66.67
N SER A 313 5.41 -12.88 -67.25
CA SER A 313 5.95 -12.98 -68.63
C SER A 313 6.63 -11.65 -68.98
N ASP A 314 7.97 -11.58 -68.99
CA ASP A 314 8.86 -11.88 -70.12
C ASP A 314 8.52 -11.12 -71.41
N SER A 315 9.42 -10.20 -71.82
CA SER A 315 10.18 -10.29 -73.09
C SER A 315 11.00 -9.03 -73.36
N ASP A 316 12.31 -9.24 -73.51
CA ASP A 316 13.23 -8.74 -74.53
C ASP A 316 12.96 -7.38 -75.23
N ALA A 317 13.97 -6.51 -75.25
CA ALA A 317 14.80 -6.27 -76.44
C ALA A 317 15.82 -5.13 -76.23
N GLU A 318 16.97 -5.36 -76.87
CA GLU A 318 18.18 -4.54 -76.94
C GLU A 318 18.02 -3.16 -77.60
N ASP A 319 19.13 -2.41 -77.57
CA ASP A 319 19.52 -1.26 -78.39
C ASP A 319 18.98 0.14 -78.03
N ARG A 320 19.86 0.90 -77.37
CA ARG A 320 20.41 2.17 -77.91
C ARG A 320 21.54 2.73 -77.04
N ALA A 321 22.76 2.65 -77.56
CA ALA A 321 23.87 3.51 -77.19
C ALA A 321 23.66 4.91 -77.79
N VAL A 322 23.38 5.94 -76.98
CA VAL A 322 23.53 7.36 -77.35
C VAL A 322 23.79 8.22 -76.10
N SER A 323 24.92 8.94 -76.12
CA SER A 323 25.27 10.18 -75.37
C SER A 323 25.57 10.12 -73.87
N ASP A 324 26.83 9.80 -73.58
CA ASP A 324 27.53 10.04 -72.32
C ASP A 324 28.02 11.51 -72.22
N SER A 325 27.11 12.43 -71.86
CA SER A 325 27.45 13.82 -71.55
C SER A 325 26.70 14.37 -70.31
N GLY A 326 26.26 13.46 -69.43
CA GLY A 326 25.46 13.78 -68.23
C GLY A 326 26.07 13.30 -66.90
N ALA A 327 27.32 12.86 -66.90
CA ALA A 327 28.03 12.41 -65.70
C ALA A 327 28.70 13.58 -64.94
N GLU A 328 29.32 14.52 -65.64
CA GLU A 328 29.99 15.69 -65.03
C GLU A 328 29.01 16.64 -64.31
N GLY A 329 27.81 16.84 -64.87
CA GLY A 329 26.76 17.66 -64.23
C GLY A 329 26.19 17.04 -62.94
N ARG A 330 26.23 15.71 -62.80
CA ARG A 330 25.76 15.01 -61.59
C ARG A 330 26.81 14.98 -60.48
N ALA A 331 28.10 14.95 -60.82
CA ALA A 331 29.19 15.07 -59.85
C ALA A 331 29.25 16.50 -59.25
N ALA A 332 29.12 17.54 -60.07
CA ALA A 332 29.10 18.94 -59.60
C ALA A 332 27.89 19.27 -58.72
N LEU A 333 26.72 18.68 -59.01
CA LEU A 333 25.53 18.82 -58.16
C LEU A 333 25.68 18.10 -56.81
N ARG A 334 26.28 16.90 -56.79
CA ARG A 334 26.57 16.17 -55.55
C ARG A 334 27.56 16.92 -54.65
N SER A 335 28.66 17.43 -55.21
CA SER A 335 29.63 18.24 -54.46
C SER A 335 28.99 19.49 -53.84
N ARG A 336 28.10 20.17 -54.58
CA ARG A 336 27.38 21.35 -54.08
C ARG A 336 26.38 21.02 -52.96
N ASP A 337 25.70 19.88 -53.04
CA ASP A 337 24.75 19.42 -52.02
C ASP A 337 25.49 18.97 -50.75
N GLU A 338 26.65 18.32 -50.88
CA GLU A 338 27.52 17.92 -49.77
C GLU A 338 28.11 19.15 -49.05
N ASP A 339 28.61 20.15 -49.80
CA ASP A 339 29.10 21.40 -49.23
C ASP A 339 28.00 22.18 -48.48
N LYS A 340 26.77 22.16 -49.01
CA LYS A 340 25.62 22.79 -48.35
C LYS A 340 25.23 22.05 -47.07
N ALA A 341 25.20 20.73 -47.08
CA ALA A 341 24.92 19.92 -45.89
C ALA A 341 25.99 20.09 -44.80
N ALA A 342 27.26 20.19 -45.19
CA ALA A 342 28.37 20.46 -44.27
C ALA A 342 28.24 21.84 -43.62
N ARG A 343 27.90 22.89 -44.39
CA ARG A 343 27.66 24.24 -43.85
C ARG A 343 26.51 24.28 -42.86
N ASN A 344 25.37 23.66 -43.18
CA ASN A 344 24.22 23.60 -42.27
C ASN A 344 24.57 22.92 -40.93
N ALA A 345 25.35 21.84 -40.96
CA ALA A 345 25.78 21.15 -39.75
C ALA A 345 26.72 22.03 -38.91
N ASP A 346 27.63 22.77 -39.56
CA ASP A 346 28.52 23.71 -38.89
C ASP A 346 27.75 24.87 -38.24
N ASP A 347 26.72 25.40 -38.89
CA ASP A 347 25.86 26.46 -38.34
C ASP A 347 25.05 25.95 -37.13
N GLU A 348 24.59 24.70 -37.16
CA GLU A 348 23.93 24.08 -36.01
C GLU A 348 24.88 23.89 -34.82
N ASP A 349 26.11 23.44 -35.08
CA ASP A 349 27.14 23.29 -34.04
C ASP A 349 27.55 24.65 -33.45
N ARG A 350 27.65 25.68 -34.30
CA ARG A 350 27.92 27.07 -33.92
C ARG A 350 26.80 27.63 -33.05
N ALA A 351 25.55 27.51 -33.49
CA ALA A 351 24.37 27.94 -32.75
C ALA A 351 24.24 27.19 -31.42
N ALA A 352 24.48 25.87 -31.41
CA ALA A 352 24.47 25.07 -30.20
C ALA A 352 25.55 25.55 -29.22
N LEU A 353 26.78 25.82 -29.68
CA LEU A 353 27.82 26.33 -28.81
C LEU A 353 27.50 27.74 -28.28
N ALA A 354 27.01 28.63 -29.14
CA ALA A 354 26.59 29.98 -28.75
C ALA A 354 25.51 29.93 -27.64
N ALA A 355 24.48 29.11 -27.84
CA ALA A 355 23.41 28.85 -26.89
C ALA A 355 23.95 28.37 -25.53
N ARG A 356 24.89 27.43 -25.53
CA ARG A 356 25.51 26.90 -24.30
C ARG A 356 26.29 27.97 -23.55
N THR A 357 27.05 28.80 -24.27
CA THR A 357 27.84 29.88 -23.69
C THR A 357 26.94 30.98 -23.12
N LEU A 358 25.98 31.46 -23.90
CA LEU A 358 24.99 32.46 -23.46
C LEU A 358 24.19 31.98 -22.25
N ALA A 359 23.76 30.71 -22.25
CA ALA A 359 23.09 30.11 -21.11
C ALA A 359 23.99 30.09 -19.87
N SER A 360 25.26 29.71 -20.00
CA SER A 360 26.20 29.68 -18.87
C SER A 360 26.53 31.05 -18.29
N MET A 361 26.48 32.10 -19.12
CA MET A 361 26.65 33.48 -18.70
C MET A 361 25.41 34.05 -18.01
N GLY A 362 24.24 33.41 -18.15
CA GLY A 362 22.97 33.99 -17.72
C GLY A 362 22.55 35.20 -18.56
N ALA A 363 22.88 35.18 -19.85
CA ALA A 363 22.69 36.29 -20.78
C ALA A 363 21.18 36.58 -21.01
N PRO A 364 20.63 37.73 -20.56
CA PRO A 364 19.20 38.00 -20.62
C PRO A 364 18.67 38.15 -22.05
N ALA A 365 19.50 38.57 -23.02
CA ALA A 365 19.07 38.70 -24.41
C ALA A 365 18.95 37.32 -25.12
N LEU A 366 19.31 36.22 -24.46
CA LEU A 366 18.94 34.87 -24.89
C LEU A 366 17.43 34.61 -24.78
N LEU A 367 16.74 35.28 -23.85
CA LEU A 367 15.34 35.01 -23.53
C LEU A 367 14.35 35.43 -24.63
N PRO A 368 14.51 36.60 -25.29
CA PRO A 368 13.74 36.93 -26.49
C PRO A 368 13.91 35.91 -27.62
N VAL A 369 15.16 35.51 -27.93
CA VAL A 369 15.45 34.50 -28.97
C VAL A 369 14.81 33.16 -28.62
N LEU A 370 14.89 32.77 -27.35
CA LEU A 370 14.24 31.58 -26.84
C LEU A 370 12.71 31.63 -27.05
N ARG A 371 12.06 32.77 -26.74
CA ARG A 371 10.61 32.97 -26.95
C ARG A 371 10.20 32.99 -28.43
N GLU A 372 11.01 33.60 -29.29
CA GLU A 372 10.74 33.75 -30.72
C GLU A 372 10.94 32.44 -31.48
N THR A 373 12.08 31.79 -31.29
CA THR A 373 12.41 30.52 -31.95
C THR A 373 11.61 29.34 -31.41
N ARG A 374 11.15 29.45 -30.15
CA ARG A 374 10.53 28.35 -29.38
C ARG A 374 11.37 27.06 -29.44
N SER A 375 12.70 27.14 -29.45
CA SER A 375 13.52 25.93 -29.59
C SER A 375 13.58 25.12 -28.28
N ALA A 376 13.07 23.88 -28.30
CA ALA A 376 13.17 22.95 -27.15
C ALA A 376 14.61 22.53 -26.84
N VAL A 377 15.50 22.53 -27.83
CA VAL A 377 16.94 22.27 -27.62
C VAL A 377 17.54 23.43 -26.84
N LEU A 378 17.25 24.67 -27.26
CA LEU A 378 17.72 25.88 -26.60
C LEU A 378 17.21 25.98 -25.16
N ALA A 379 15.92 25.73 -24.94
CA ALA A 379 15.30 25.72 -23.63
C ALA A 379 15.97 24.72 -22.67
N ARG A 380 16.34 23.53 -23.16
CA ARG A 380 17.07 22.53 -22.37
C ARG A 380 18.48 22.95 -22.02
N GLU A 381 19.21 23.60 -22.93
CA GLU A 381 20.55 24.11 -22.63
C GLU A 381 20.49 25.27 -21.63
N VAL A 382 19.47 26.14 -21.72
CA VAL A 382 19.18 27.16 -20.72
C VAL A 382 18.95 26.51 -19.35
N MET A 383 18.02 25.57 -19.23
CA MET A 383 17.80 24.88 -17.94
C MET A 383 19.05 24.16 -17.42
N ARG A 384 19.90 23.60 -18.28
CA ARG A 384 21.11 22.89 -17.85
C ARG A 384 22.20 23.81 -17.31
N ARG A 385 22.37 25.00 -17.89
CA ARG A 385 23.55 25.85 -17.64
C ARG A 385 23.25 27.21 -17.03
N TRP A 386 21.98 27.63 -16.96
CA TRP A 386 21.62 28.93 -16.42
C TRP A 386 22.06 29.07 -14.96
N PRO A 387 22.74 30.16 -14.57
CA PRO A 387 23.15 30.40 -13.19
C PRO A 387 21.96 30.40 -12.22
N ALA A 388 22.07 29.68 -11.11
CA ALA A 388 21.06 29.71 -10.06
C ALA A 388 21.30 30.88 -9.08
N PRO A 389 20.24 31.54 -8.54
CA PRO A 389 18.82 31.35 -8.85
C PRO A 389 18.42 32.05 -10.16
N ALA A 390 17.50 31.44 -10.90
CA ALA A 390 17.02 32.04 -12.14
C ALA A 390 16.15 33.29 -11.89
N SER A 391 16.28 34.26 -12.79
CA SER A 391 15.43 35.45 -12.79
C SER A 391 14.01 35.11 -13.25
N TRP A 392 13.06 35.99 -12.91
CA TRP A 392 11.65 35.84 -13.33
C TRP A 392 11.51 35.77 -14.85
N ASP A 393 12.31 36.54 -15.60
CA ASP A 393 12.26 36.55 -17.07
C ASP A 393 12.57 35.17 -17.68
N VAL A 394 13.49 34.43 -17.06
CA VAL A 394 13.89 33.08 -17.51
C VAL A 394 12.74 32.11 -17.29
N VAL A 395 12.13 32.18 -16.10
CA VAL A 395 10.98 31.34 -15.77
C VAL A 395 9.82 31.63 -16.71
N ASP A 396 9.51 32.90 -16.97
CA ASP A 396 8.43 33.25 -17.88
C ASP A 396 8.71 32.79 -19.33
N ALA A 397 9.93 32.93 -19.82
CA ALA A 397 10.32 32.43 -21.14
C ALA A 397 10.17 30.89 -21.23
N LEU A 398 10.67 30.16 -20.23
CA LEU A 398 10.59 28.69 -20.19
C LEU A 398 9.14 28.17 -20.07
N LEU A 399 8.30 28.81 -19.24
CA LEU A 399 6.89 28.44 -19.07
C LEU A 399 6.06 28.77 -20.31
N THR A 400 6.33 29.90 -20.96
CA THR A 400 5.65 30.27 -22.21
C THR A 400 5.89 29.23 -23.29
N ILE A 401 7.13 28.74 -23.38
CA ILE A 401 7.52 27.73 -24.38
C ILE A 401 6.94 26.38 -24.01
N SER A 402 7.11 25.92 -22.76
CA SER A 402 6.70 24.58 -22.34
C SER A 402 5.22 24.25 -22.56
N SER A 403 4.35 25.26 -22.69
CA SER A 403 2.94 25.08 -23.07
C SER A 403 2.71 24.41 -24.45
N GLY A 404 3.72 24.41 -25.34
CA GLY A 404 3.61 23.89 -26.71
C GLY A 404 4.57 22.75 -27.08
N PHE A 405 5.35 22.19 -26.14
CA PHE A 405 6.41 21.20 -26.44
C PHE A 405 6.18 19.83 -25.82
N ASP A 406 7.01 18.89 -26.27
CA ASP A 406 6.99 17.48 -25.88
C ASP A 406 7.27 17.23 -24.38
N VAL A 407 6.99 16.00 -23.97
CA VAL A 407 7.20 15.50 -22.59
C VAL A 407 8.66 15.65 -22.14
N LYS A 408 9.64 15.67 -23.05
CA LYS A 408 11.07 15.76 -22.69
C LYS A 408 11.46 17.14 -22.19
N LEU A 409 10.91 18.21 -22.79
CA LEU A 409 11.17 19.57 -22.30
C LEU A 409 10.61 19.74 -20.88
N ILE A 410 9.39 19.26 -20.68
CA ILE A 410 8.70 19.32 -19.40
C ILE A 410 9.43 18.48 -18.36
N GLN A 411 9.93 17.29 -18.71
CA GLN A 411 10.76 16.50 -17.82
C GLN A 411 12.00 17.28 -17.36
N ALA A 412 12.70 17.97 -18.26
CA ALA A 412 13.82 18.82 -17.91
C ALA A 412 13.39 19.98 -16.99
N LEU A 413 12.23 20.59 -17.24
CA LEU A 413 11.66 21.64 -16.40
C LEU A 413 11.34 21.12 -14.99
N THR A 414 10.78 19.91 -14.86
CA THR A 414 10.49 19.28 -13.54
C THR A 414 11.75 18.87 -12.77
N GLN A 415 12.89 18.71 -13.44
CA GLN A 415 14.19 18.47 -12.79
C GLN A 415 14.87 19.77 -12.38
N TRP A 416 14.63 20.84 -13.15
CA TRP A 416 15.23 22.13 -12.95
C TRP A 416 14.53 22.96 -11.86
N ALA A 417 13.20 22.99 -11.86
CA ALA A 417 12.42 23.82 -10.93
C ALA A 417 12.72 23.53 -9.44
N PRO A 418 12.90 22.26 -8.99
CA PRO A 418 13.22 21.96 -7.59
C PRO A 418 14.57 22.47 -7.08
N GLN A 419 15.43 23.04 -7.93
CA GLN A 419 16.70 23.64 -7.50
C GLN A 419 16.51 24.88 -6.61
N THR A 420 15.34 25.52 -6.67
CA THR A 420 14.97 26.62 -5.78
C THR A 420 13.67 26.27 -5.05
N PRO A 421 13.62 26.29 -3.70
CA PRO A 421 12.38 26.05 -2.96
C PRO A 421 11.27 26.99 -3.44
N PHE A 422 10.07 26.46 -3.68
CA PHE A 422 8.95 27.23 -4.25
C PHE A 422 8.65 28.50 -3.45
N MET A 423 8.75 28.42 -2.12
CA MET A 423 8.52 29.54 -1.20
C MET A 423 9.53 30.67 -1.30
N ARG A 424 10.73 30.40 -1.82
CA ARG A 424 11.77 31.41 -2.06
C ARG A 424 11.58 32.17 -3.38
N LEU A 425 10.68 31.71 -4.24
CA LEU A 425 10.35 32.42 -5.48
C LEU A 425 9.56 33.70 -5.17
N ALA A 426 9.75 34.75 -5.97
CA ALA A 426 8.96 35.97 -5.84
C ALA A 426 7.46 35.70 -6.13
N PRO A 427 6.51 36.43 -5.52
CA PRO A 427 5.07 36.20 -5.68
C PRO A 427 4.61 36.17 -7.15
N GLU A 428 5.18 37.03 -8.00
CA GLU A 428 4.87 37.12 -9.43
C GLU A 428 5.32 35.86 -10.18
N VAL A 429 6.45 35.26 -9.75
CA VAL A 429 6.94 33.97 -10.29
C VAL A 429 5.98 32.85 -9.91
N ARG A 430 5.55 32.80 -8.64
CA ARG A 430 4.62 31.77 -8.13
C ARG A 430 3.28 31.83 -8.83
N GLU A 431 2.76 33.04 -9.06
CA GLU A 431 1.51 33.25 -9.79
C GLU A 431 1.59 32.75 -11.24
N ARG A 432 2.75 32.93 -11.90
CA ARG A 432 2.97 32.41 -13.25
C ARG A 432 3.00 30.88 -13.26
N TRP A 433 3.67 30.25 -12.31
CA TRP A 433 3.65 28.80 -12.13
C TRP A 433 2.24 28.27 -11.84
N ARG A 434 1.44 29.00 -11.04
CA ARG A 434 0.03 28.68 -10.76
C ARG A 434 -0.80 28.68 -12.04
N GLN A 435 -0.67 29.72 -12.86
CA GLN A 435 -1.39 29.82 -14.13
C GLN A 435 -0.97 28.72 -15.10
N TRP A 436 0.33 28.47 -15.25
CA TRP A 436 0.83 27.38 -16.08
C TRP A 436 0.36 26.00 -15.58
N ALA A 437 0.33 25.79 -14.26
CA ALA A 437 -0.18 24.56 -13.68
C ALA A 437 -1.66 24.34 -14.03
N HIS A 438 -2.45 25.41 -13.98
CA HIS A 438 -3.85 25.37 -14.38
C HIS A 438 -4.04 25.05 -15.87
N ASP A 439 -3.24 25.67 -16.74
CA ASP A 439 -3.45 25.62 -18.19
C ASP A 439 -2.83 24.39 -18.86
N SER A 440 -1.72 23.87 -18.33
CA SER A 440 -0.88 22.90 -19.05
C SER A 440 -0.47 21.67 -18.24
N LEU A 441 -0.33 21.79 -16.92
CA LEU A 441 0.24 20.70 -16.11
C LEU A 441 -0.66 19.46 -16.05
N GLY A 442 -1.98 19.62 -16.05
CA GLY A 442 -2.94 18.51 -15.97
C GLY A 442 -2.97 17.59 -17.19
N ALA A 443 -2.41 18.01 -18.33
CA ALA A 443 -2.32 17.19 -19.55
C ALA A 443 -1.10 16.25 -19.56
N LEU A 444 -0.28 16.28 -18.51
CA LEU A 444 1.00 15.59 -18.46
C LEU A 444 0.92 14.24 -17.73
N PRO A 445 1.92 13.36 -17.90
CA PRO A 445 1.98 12.11 -17.14
C PRO A 445 2.01 12.37 -15.63
N ALA A 446 1.23 11.60 -14.90
CA ALA A 446 0.96 11.82 -13.48
C ALA A 446 2.24 11.82 -12.58
N PRO A 447 3.29 11.01 -12.83
CA PRO A 447 4.53 11.07 -12.05
C PRO A 447 5.23 12.44 -12.09
N HIS A 448 5.18 13.14 -13.22
CA HIS A 448 5.79 14.46 -13.36
C HIS A 448 4.98 15.53 -12.62
N VAL A 449 3.65 15.46 -12.72
CA VAL A 449 2.75 16.39 -12.04
C VAL A 449 2.86 16.25 -10.52
N LEU A 450 2.89 15.02 -10.02
CA LEU A 450 3.03 14.72 -8.60
C LEU A 450 4.37 15.22 -8.02
N ARG A 451 5.48 15.10 -8.76
CA ARG A 451 6.77 15.68 -8.34
C ARG A 451 6.73 17.21 -8.24
N MET A 452 6.02 17.87 -9.15
CA MET A 452 5.85 19.32 -9.10
C MET A 452 4.99 19.74 -7.91
N LEU A 453 3.96 18.95 -7.59
CA LEU A 453 3.15 19.15 -6.39
C LEU A 453 3.99 19.00 -5.12
N GLU A 454 4.85 17.97 -5.03
CA GLU A 454 5.80 17.82 -3.91
C GLU A 454 6.68 19.06 -3.76
N TRP A 455 7.24 19.58 -4.87
CA TRP A 455 8.08 20.77 -4.84
C TRP A 455 7.36 22.03 -4.35
N VAL A 456 6.12 22.26 -4.80
CA VAL A 456 5.29 23.40 -4.33
C VAL A 456 5.00 23.32 -2.84
N ARG A 457 5.01 22.10 -2.29
CA ARG A 457 4.62 21.79 -0.92
C ARG A 457 5.82 21.44 -0.03
N ASP A 458 7.03 21.56 -0.56
CA ASP A 458 8.28 21.29 0.16
C ASP A 458 8.55 22.40 1.19
N GLY A 459 8.45 22.07 2.48
CA GLY A 459 8.72 22.96 3.62
C GLY A 459 7.73 22.81 4.78
N ASP A 460 8.15 23.19 6.00
CA ASP A 460 7.34 23.09 7.22
C ASP A 460 6.14 24.07 7.24
N GLU A 461 6.17 25.12 6.42
CA GLU A 461 5.09 26.09 6.22
C GLU A 461 4.46 25.94 4.83
N ALA A 462 4.20 24.71 4.38
CA ALA A 462 3.55 24.47 3.09
C ALA A 462 2.24 25.28 3.01
N PRO A 463 2.12 26.24 2.08
CA PRO A 463 0.99 27.13 2.04
C PRO A 463 -0.19 26.37 1.44
N ASP A 464 -1.31 26.32 2.15
CA ASP A 464 -2.60 26.02 1.53
C ASP A 464 -3.11 27.27 0.78
N ASP A 465 -2.31 27.73 -0.19
CA ASP A 465 -2.60 28.90 -1.01
C ASP A 465 -3.22 28.52 -2.37
N ALA A 466 -3.55 29.53 -3.17
CA ALA A 466 -4.11 29.32 -4.50
C ALA A 466 -3.17 28.57 -5.45
N SER A 467 -1.85 28.62 -5.21
CA SER A 467 -0.84 27.92 -6.00
C SER A 467 -0.92 26.42 -5.73
N ALA A 468 -0.83 26.00 -4.45
CA ALA A 468 -0.94 24.60 -4.08
C ALA A 468 -2.23 23.96 -4.60
N ARG A 469 -3.37 24.67 -4.52
CA ARG A 469 -4.66 24.21 -5.08
C ARG A 469 -4.65 24.04 -6.59
N ALA A 470 -3.96 24.91 -7.35
CA ALA A 470 -3.86 24.75 -8.80
C ALA A 470 -3.04 23.51 -9.19
N PHE A 471 -1.91 23.27 -8.51
CA PHE A 471 -1.11 22.06 -8.70
C PHE A 471 -1.85 20.81 -8.26
N GLN A 472 -2.62 20.87 -7.17
CA GLN A 472 -3.47 19.77 -6.69
C GLN A 472 -4.52 19.38 -7.74
N ARG A 473 -5.23 20.36 -8.32
CA ARG A 473 -6.21 20.12 -9.40
C ARG A 473 -5.57 19.54 -10.65
N ALA A 474 -4.41 20.07 -11.05
CA ALA A 474 -3.66 19.53 -12.17
C ALA A 474 -3.23 18.07 -11.91
N ALA A 475 -2.80 17.75 -10.69
CA ALA A 475 -2.50 16.37 -10.28
C ALA A 475 -3.75 15.49 -10.36
N ALA A 476 -4.89 15.97 -9.86
CA ALA A 476 -6.14 15.22 -9.95
C ALA A 476 -6.56 14.93 -11.40
N GLN A 477 -6.43 15.93 -12.28
CA GLN A 477 -6.68 15.78 -13.72
C GLN A 477 -5.74 14.74 -14.35
N ALA A 478 -4.43 14.85 -14.13
CA ALA A 478 -3.45 13.91 -14.68
C ALA A 478 -3.67 12.47 -14.17
N LEU A 479 -3.97 12.31 -12.88
CA LEU A 479 -4.27 11.02 -12.24
C LEU A 479 -5.59 10.42 -12.77
N SER A 480 -6.56 11.25 -13.15
CA SER A 480 -7.81 10.76 -13.76
C SER A 480 -7.57 10.13 -15.14
N SER A 481 -6.64 10.70 -15.92
CA SER A 481 -6.24 10.19 -17.24
C SER A 481 -5.18 9.09 -17.22
N ALA A 482 -4.52 8.86 -16.08
CA ALA A 482 -3.45 7.86 -15.96
C ALA A 482 -3.94 6.45 -16.30
N SER A 483 -3.09 5.65 -16.93
CA SER A 483 -3.39 4.25 -17.24
C SER A 483 -3.38 3.37 -15.98
N SER A 484 -4.05 2.21 -15.99
CA SER A 484 -4.06 1.27 -14.84
C SER A 484 -2.66 0.86 -14.38
N SER A 485 -1.71 0.69 -15.31
CA SER A 485 -0.32 0.36 -14.98
C SER A 485 0.38 1.52 -14.28
N GLU A 486 0.24 2.74 -14.81
CA GLU A 486 0.83 3.96 -14.23
C GLU A 486 0.26 4.23 -12.83
N ARG A 487 -1.06 4.05 -12.64
CA ARG A 487 -1.71 4.16 -11.33
C ARG A 487 -1.12 3.18 -10.32
N ALA A 488 -0.91 1.92 -10.70
CA ALA A 488 -0.35 0.90 -9.81
C ALA A 488 1.09 1.24 -9.37
N GLU A 489 1.91 1.79 -10.26
CA GLU A 489 3.27 2.25 -9.92
C GLU A 489 3.23 3.42 -8.92
N LEU A 490 2.30 4.37 -9.11
CA LEU A 490 2.17 5.57 -8.29
C LEU A 490 1.72 5.29 -6.84
N LEU A 491 1.05 4.17 -6.57
CA LEU A 491 0.57 3.80 -5.22
C LEU A 491 1.70 3.61 -4.19
N HIS A 492 2.93 3.43 -4.65
CA HIS A 492 4.12 3.33 -3.81
C HIS A 492 4.85 4.66 -3.65
N SER A 493 4.46 5.69 -4.40
CA SER A 493 5.12 7.00 -4.37
C SER A 493 4.71 7.81 -3.15
N ARG A 494 5.68 8.52 -2.56
CA ARG A 494 5.42 9.49 -1.49
C ARG A 494 4.54 10.64 -1.99
N ALA A 495 4.78 11.10 -3.21
CA ALA A 495 4.02 12.16 -3.84
C ALA A 495 2.50 11.92 -3.85
N LEU A 496 2.07 10.67 -4.09
CA LEU A 496 0.66 10.31 -4.04
C LEU A 496 0.10 10.36 -2.62
N VAL A 497 0.89 9.98 -1.61
CA VAL A 497 0.50 10.12 -0.19
C VAL A 497 0.21 11.58 0.12
N ASP A 498 1.16 12.46 -0.22
CA ASP A 498 1.04 13.89 0.03
C ASP A 498 -0.15 14.50 -0.76
N PHE A 499 -0.41 14.03 -1.98
CA PHE A 499 -1.60 14.37 -2.75
C PHE A 499 -2.91 13.97 -2.04
N LEU A 500 -3.03 12.73 -1.56
CA LEU A 500 -4.26 12.23 -0.92
C LEU A 500 -4.58 12.97 0.38
N VAL A 501 -3.54 13.31 1.15
CA VAL A 501 -3.64 13.91 2.49
C VAL A 501 -4.18 15.33 2.43
N HIS A 502 -3.81 16.11 1.42
CA HIS A 502 -4.11 17.54 1.33
C HIS A 502 -5.13 17.90 0.27
N GLY A 503 -5.62 16.90 -0.45
CA GLY A 503 -6.73 17.06 -1.37
C GLY A 503 -8.09 17.35 -0.71
N ASP A 504 -9.10 17.54 -1.53
CA ASP A 504 -10.50 17.73 -1.15
C ASP A 504 -11.43 16.72 -1.87
N VAL A 505 -12.35 17.18 -2.73
CA VAL A 505 -13.42 16.36 -3.31
C VAL A 505 -12.95 15.52 -4.50
N GLU A 506 -12.06 16.04 -5.34
CA GLU A 506 -11.62 15.40 -6.59
C GLU A 506 -10.90 14.07 -6.34
N GLU A 507 -10.14 13.99 -5.24
CA GLU A 507 -9.41 12.81 -4.80
C GLU A 507 -10.35 11.70 -4.33
N LEU A 508 -11.50 12.05 -3.76
CA LEU A 508 -12.51 11.07 -3.37
C LEU A 508 -13.05 10.34 -4.60
N ALA A 509 -13.28 11.08 -5.70
CA ALA A 509 -13.70 10.50 -6.97
C ALA A 509 -12.61 9.62 -7.61
N LEU A 510 -11.33 10.03 -7.49
CA LEU A 510 -10.19 9.21 -7.94
C LEU A 510 -10.06 7.93 -7.14
N VAL A 511 -10.08 8.00 -5.80
CA VAL A 511 -10.01 6.84 -4.91
C VAL A 511 -11.16 5.88 -5.19
N HIS A 512 -12.37 6.42 -5.36
CA HIS A 512 -13.54 5.65 -5.77
C HIS A 512 -13.26 4.92 -7.08
N THR A 513 -12.78 5.60 -8.11
CA THR A 513 -12.50 5.01 -9.42
C THR A 513 -11.39 3.96 -9.36
N TRP A 514 -10.29 4.23 -8.65
CA TRP A 514 -9.11 3.37 -8.58
C TRP A 514 -9.33 2.14 -7.70
N ALA A 515 -10.19 2.22 -6.68
CA ALA A 515 -10.58 1.05 -5.88
C ALA A 515 -11.32 -0.01 -6.70
N ARG A 516 -11.85 0.35 -7.88
CA ARG A 516 -12.52 -0.56 -8.83
C ARG A 516 -11.58 -1.15 -9.87
N ASP A 517 -10.38 -0.61 -10.01
CA ASP A 517 -9.37 -1.09 -10.93
C ASP A 517 -8.65 -2.29 -10.29
N ALA A 518 -8.71 -3.46 -10.94
CA ALA A 518 -8.13 -4.69 -10.41
C ALA A 518 -6.62 -4.59 -10.15
N ALA A 519 -5.89 -3.78 -10.93
CA ALA A 519 -4.46 -3.57 -10.74
C ALA A 519 -4.15 -2.66 -9.53
N CYS A 520 -5.09 -1.80 -9.14
CA CYS A 520 -4.87 -0.76 -8.13
C CYS A 520 -5.56 -1.07 -6.80
N ALA A 521 -6.64 -1.85 -6.79
CA ALA A 521 -7.52 -1.99 -5.64
C ALA A 521 -6.79 -2.44 -4.37
N ALA A 522 -6.06 -3.56 -4.41
CA ALA A 522 -5.32 -4.06 -3.26
C ALA A 522 -4.25 -3.06 -2.74
N PRO A 523 -3.30 -2.58 -3.56
CA PRO A 523 -2.28 -1.64 -3.08
C PRO A 523 -2.87 -0.29 -2.62
N LEU A 524 -3.96 0.18 -3.23
CA LEU A 524 -4.65 1.40 -2.78
C LEU A 524 -5.28 1.20 -1.40
N LEU A 525 -5.97 0.09 -1.16
CA LEU A 525 -6.61 -0.18 0.12
C LEU A 525 -5.58 -0.38 1.24
N GLU A 526 -4.46 -1.05 0.95
CA GLU A 526 -3.30 -1.13 1.86
C GLU A 526 -2.72 0.26 2.16
N LEU A 527 -2.61 1.13 1.15
CA LEU A 527 -2.19 2.51 1.34
C LEU A 527 -3.17 3.29 2.22
N LEU A 528 -4.48 3.25 1.94
CA LEU A 528 -5.50 4.00 2.68
C LEU A 528 -5.59 3.59 4.15
N VAL A 529 -5.51 2.29 4.45
CA VAL A 529 -5.51 1.79 5.84
C VAL A 529 -4.21 2.17 6.56
N SER A 530 -3.07 2.15 5.86
CA SER A 530 -1.78 2.54 6.46
C SER A 530 -1.53 4.06 6.49
N LEU A 531 -2.35 4.85 5.79
CA LEU A 531 -2.18 6.29 5.61
C LEU A 531 -2.01 7.04 6.94
N PRO A 532 -2.85 6.82 7.99
CA PRO A 532 -2.68 7.53 9.25
C PRO A 532 -1.34 7.25 9.94
N GLY A 533 -0.76 6.06 9.74
CA GLY A 533 0.55 5.70 10.28
C GLY A 533 1.73 6.32 9.52
N ARG A 534 1.54 6.66 8.24
CA ARG A 534 2.54 7.32 7.39
C ARG A 534 2.64 8.84 7.65
N LEU A 535 1.59 9.42 8.23
CA LEU A 535 1.44 10.86 8.46
C LEU A 535 2.17 11.41 9.70
N ARG A 536 3.28 10.80 10.14
CA ARG A 536 3.94 11.15 11.42
C ARG A 536 4.34 12.62 11.60
N ARG A 537 4.42 13.43 10.53
CA ARG A 537 4.80 14.85 10.56
C ARG A 537 3.68 15.83 10.19
N GLU A 538 2.67 15.39 9.45
CA GLU A 538 1.65 16.26 8.88
C GLU A 538 0.30 15.91 9.50
N ARG A 539 -0.40 16.90 10.08
CA ARG A 539 -1.76 16.69 10.58
C ARG A 539 -2.72 16.89 9.41
N PRO A 540 -3.30 15.81 8.83
CA PRO A 540 -4.37 15.98 7.85
C PRO A 540 -5.55 16.72 8.48
N ALA A 541 -6.42 17.26 7.63
CA ALA A 541 -7.74 17.69 8.09
C ALA A 541 -8.42 16.55 8.85
N PRO A 542 -9.04 16.79 10.03
CA PRO A 542 -9.73 15.75 10.79
C PRO A 542 -10.72 14.96 9.92
N GLY A 543 -10.67 13.63 10.02
CA GLY A 543 -11.56 12.76 9.26
C GLY A 543 -11.13 12.51 7.81
N ARG A 544 -10.01 13.05 7.33
CA ARG A 544 -9.59 12.90 5.91
C ARG A 544 -9.34 11.44 5.56
N CYS A 545 -8.60 10.71 6.39
CA CYS A 545 -8.27 9.31 6.13
C CYS A 545 -9.55 8.47 6.13
N ALA A 546 -10.44 8.74 7.09
CA ALA A 546 -11.78 8.15 7.12
C ALA A 546 -12.59 8.43 5.85
N ARG A 547 -12.65 9.67 5.37
CA ARG A 547 -13.38 10.04 4.14
C ARG A 547 -12.84 9.32 2.91
N LEU A 548 -11.51 9.20 2.78
CA LEU A 548 -10.89 8.48 1.66
C LEU A 548 -11.22 6.98 1.70
N LEU A 549 -11.15 6.35 2.88
CA LEU A 549 -11.54 4.94 3.05
C LEU A 549 -13.02 4.73 2.72
N MET A 550 -13.90 5.62 3.17
CA MET A 550 -15.33 5.55 2.87
C MET A 550 -15.64 5.82 1.38
N ALA A 551 -14.87 6.67 0.71
CA ALA A 551 -15.01 6.89 -0.73
C ALA A 551 -14.68 5.62 -1.54
N ALA A 552 -13.67 4.85 -1.10
CA ALA A 552 -13.36 3.54 -1.67
C ALA A 552 -14.51 2.54 -1.43
N TRP A 553 -15.20 2.63 -0.29
CA TRP A 553 -16.32 1.75 0.10
C TRP A 553 -17.63 2.00 -0.66
N GLU A 554 -17.83 3.17 -1.27
CA GLU A 554 -19.13 3.58 -1.83
C GLU A 554 -19.58 2.72 -3.04
N ARG A 555 -20.90 2.44 -3.14
CA ARG A 555 -21.55 1.59 -4.17
C ARG A 555 -21.25 2.04 -5.62
N PRO A 556 -21.38 1.18 -6.67
CA PRO A 556 -22.03 -0.15 -6.70
C PRO A 556 -21.11 -1.40 -6.67
N ALA A 557 -19.78 -1.29 -6.62
CA ALA A 557 -18.87 -2.44 -6.80
C ALA A 557 -18.27 -3.01 -5.49
N ARG A 558 -19.00 -2.96 -4.36
CA ARG A 558 -18.45 -3.33 -3.03
C ARG A 558 -17.87 -4.75 -2.95
N SER A 559 -18.44 -5.70 -3.69
CA SER A 559 -17.96 -7.09 -3.73
C SER A 559 -16.51 -7.23 -4.19
N THR A 560 -16.01 -6.34 -5.06
CA THR A 560 -14.65 -6.45 -5.61
C THR A 560 -13.57 -5.99 -4.63
N ILE A 561 -13.93 -5.17 -3.63
CA ILE A 561 -13.00 -4.62 -2.64
C ILE A 561 -13.00 -5.38 -1.31
N LEU A 562 -13.99 -6.25 -1.04
CA LEU A 562 -14.12 -6.93 0.26
C LEU A 562 -12.87 -7.73 0.64
N ALA A 563 -12.44 -8.64 -0.23
CA ALA A 563 -11.28 -9.50 0.06
C ALA A 563 -9.96 -8.72 0.14
N PRO A 564 -9.63 -7.81 -0.80
CA PRO A 564 -8.46 -6.96 -0.68
C PRO A 564 -8.44 -6.07 0.57
N LEU A 565 -9.58 -5.45 0.92
CA LEU A 565 -9.67 -4.59 2.09
C LEU A 565 -9.56 -5.39 3.39
N ASN A 566 -10.17 -6.58 3.47
CA ASN A 566 -10.01 -7.46 4.63
C ASN A 566 -8.54 -7.82 4.86
N LYS A 567 -7.83 -8.17 3.78
CA LYS A 567 -6.39 -8.45 3.82
C LYS A 567 -5.60 -7.23 4.30
N ALA A 568 -5.89 -6.05 3.75
CA ALA A 568 -5.22 -4.80 4.14
C ALA A 568 -5.41 -4.51 5.64
N VAL A 569 -6.65 -4.58 6.14
CA VAL A 569 -6.98 -4.36 7.55
C VAL A 569 -6.27 -5.37 8.47
N ARG A 570 -6.23 -6.65 8.09
CA ARG A 570 -5.52 -7.71 8.83
C ARG A 570 -4.01 -7.51 8.87
N SER A 571 -3.44 -7.00 7.78
CA SER A 571 -2.00 -6.74 7.68
C SER A 571 -1.55 -5.50 8.45
N TRP A 572 -2.48 -4.64 8.84
CA TRP A 572 -2.17 -3.36 9.47
C TRP A 572 -2.05 -3.48 10.99
N SER A 573 -0.90 -3.07 11.52
CA SER A 573 -0.59 -3.07 12.96
C SER A 573 -0.43 -1.66 13.54
N GLY A 574 -0.80 -0.62 12.77
CA GLY A 574 -0.64 0.77 13.20
C GLY A 574 -1.61 1.17 14.31
N ILE A 575 -1.11 1.93 15.30
CA ILE A 575 -1.93 2.48 16.40
C ILE A 575 -2.44 3.88 16.04
N SER A 576 -1.62 4.67 15.34
CA SER A 576 -1.95 6.06 14.98
C SER A 576 -3.12 6.13 14.00
N GLY A 577 -4.13 6.94 14.32
CA GLY A 577 -5.32 7.17 13.49
C GLY A 577 -6.27 5.97 13.37
N ARG A 578 -6.05 4.92 14.15
CA ARG A 578 -6.93 3.74 14.21
C ARG A 578 -8.34 4.09 14.64
N ASP A 579 -8.49 4.91 15.68
CA ASP A 579 -9.80 5.30 16.18
C ASP A 579 -10.61 6.08 15.14
N GLU A 580 -9.97 6.97 14.37
CA GLU A 580 -10.64 7.72 13.30
C GLU A 580 -11.24 6.80 12.23
N LEU A 581 -10.48 5.78 11.81
CA LEU A 581 -10.98 4.81 10.83
C LEU A 581 -12.10 3.94 11.42
N ILE A 582 -11.96 3.48 12.66
CA ILE A 582 -13.00 2.68 13.33
C ILE A 582 -14.27 3.51 13.53
N ASP A 583 -14.17 4.78 13.90
CA ASP A 583 -15.31 5.68 14.06
C ASP A 583 -16.07 5.88 12.75
N ALA A 584 -15.35 5.98 11.62
CA ALA A 584 -15.98 6.08 10.30
C ALA A 584 -16.69 4.78 9.89
N VAL A 585 -16.07 3.62 10.14
CA VAL A 585 -16.69 2.31 9.93
C VAL A 585 -17.92 2.14 10.82
N TRP A 586 -17.83 2.57 12.07
CA TRP A 586 -18.93 2.56 13.03
C TRP A 586 -20.09 3.44 12.59
N LEU A 587 -19.82 4.67 12.15
CA LEU A 587 -20.84 5.56 11.59
C LEU A 587 -21.54 4.92 10.39
N ARG A 588 -20.78 4.29 9.47
CA ARG A 588 -21.35 3.57 8.33
C ARG A 588 -22.19 2.37 8.78
N PHE A 589 -21.73 1.62 9.78
CA PHE A 589 -22.44 0.48 10.37
C PHE A 589 -23.80 0.89 10.95
N GLN A 590 -23.87 2.07 11.57
CA GLN A 590 -25.13 2.65 12.07
C GLN A 590 -26.06 3.08 10.94
N CYS A 591 -25.54 3.88 10.00
CA CYS A 591 -26.35 4.51 8.96
C CYS A 591 -26.83 3.55 7.86
N HIS A 592 -26.14 2.43 7.63
CA HIS A 592 -26.44 1.52 6.53
C HIS A 592 -26.61 0.05 6.97
N PRO A 593 -27.79 -0.35 7.46
CA PRO A 593 -28.06 -1.71 7.97
C PRO A 593 -27.77 -2.84 6.97
N ALA A 594 -28.01 -2.59 5.68
CA ALA A 594 -27.77 -3.57 4.61
C ALA A 594 -26.28 -3.87 4.36
N GLU A 595 -25.37 -3.07 4.93
CA GLU A 595 -23.92 -3.20 4.72
C GLU A 595 -23.20 -3.84 5.92
N ARG A 596 -23.91 -4.01 7.05
CA ARG A 596 -23.34 -4.45 8.33
C ARG A 596 -22.59 -5.78 8.22
N ALA A 597 -23.16 -6.77 7.53
CA ALA A 597 -22.51 -8.07 7.36
C ALA A 597 -21.19 -7.97 6.58
N GLU A 598 -21.16 -7.17 5.51
CA GLU A 598 -19.95 -6.92 4.73
C GLU A 598 -18.91 -6.14 5.55
N LEU A 599 -19.33 -5.12 6.30
CA LEU A 599 -18.45 -4.33 7.18
C LEU A 599 -17.80 -5.22 8.24
N LEU A 600 -18.57 -6.06 8.92
CA LEU A 600 -18.01 -6.97 9.93
C LEU A 600 -17.13 -8.05 9.30
N ALA A 601 -17.43 -8.52 8.10
CA ALA A 601 -16.56 -9.48 7.40
C ALA A 601 -15.22 -8.84 7.02
N VAL A 602 -15.25 -7.61 6.51
CA VAL A 602 -14.05 -6.90 6.05
C VAL A 602 -13.20 -6.43 7.24
N PHE A 603 -13.82 -5.76 8.21
CA PHE A 603 -13.15 -5.21 9.39
C PHE A 603 -13.15 -6.19 10.56
N GLU A 604 -12.97 -7.49 10.26
CA GLU A 604 -12.92 -8.55 11.26
C GLU A 604 -11.94 -8.29 12.41
N PRO A 605 -10.72 -7.75 12.17
CA PRO A 605 -9.78 -7.38 13.24
C PRO A 605 -10.25 -6.24 14.15
N TRP A 606 -11.25 -5.46 13.75
CA TRP A 606 -11.78 -4.32 14.52
C TRP A 606 -13.15 -4.63 15.14
N ARG A 607 -13.60 -5.88 15.06
CA ARG A 607 -14.94 -6.28 15.56
C ARG A 607 -15.11 -6.02 17.05
N GLN A 608 -14.09 -6.25 17.85
CA GLN A 608 -14.15 -6.03 19.29
C GLN A 608 -14.39 -4.54 19.60
N GLU A 609 -13.67 -3.66 18.90
CA GLU A 609 -13.82 -2.22 19.05
C GLU A 609 -15.16 -1.69 18.52
N LEU A 610 -15.71 -2.30 17.46
CA LEU A 610 -17.07 -2.01 16.98
C LEU A 610 -18.13 -2.52 17.96
N TRP A 611 -17.91 -3.69 18.58
CA TRP A 611 -18.76 -4.24 19.62
C TRP A 611 -18.80 -3.33 20.85
N GLU A 612 -17.65 -2.84 21.31
CA GLU A 612 -17.55 -1.88 22.41
C GLU A 612 -18.26 -0.57 22.09
N ARG A 613 -18.13 -0.05 20.86
CA ARG A 613 -18.88 1.13 20.40
C ARG A 613 -20.38 0.90 20.37
N GLN A 614 -20.83 -0.29 19.96
CA GLN A 614 -22.24 -0.67 20.01
C GLN A 614 -22.77 -0.71 21.46
N LEU A 615 -22.02 -1.35 22.38
CA LEU A 615 -22.38 -1.39 23.81
C LEU A 615 -22.49 0.02 24.41
N ALA A 616 -21.58 0.92 24.03
CA ALA A 616 -21.60 2.30 24.49
C ALA A 616 -22.77 3.12 23.90
N ALA A 617 -23.12 2.89 22.63
CA ALA A 617 -24.16 3.67 21.94
C ALA A 617 -25.59 3.16 22.19
N GLN A 618 -25.77 1.85 22.42
CA GLN A 618 -27.08 1.22 22.57
C GLN A 618 -27.04 0.24 23.75
N PRO A 619 -27.55 0.62 24.95
CA PRO A 619 -27.49 -0.24 26.13
C PRO A 619 -28.50 -1.40 26.11
N ASP A 620 -29.45 -1.41 25.17
CA ASP A 620 -30.45 -2.48 25.04
C ASP A 620 -29.83 -3.75 24.45
N ALA A 621 -29.66 -4.77 25.31
CA ALA A 621 -29.07 -6.05 24.96
C ALA A 621 -29.86 -6.79 23.85
N ILE A 622 -31.19 -6.64 23.79
CA ILE A 622 -32.01 -7.29 22.76
C ILE A 622 -31.71 -6.66 21.39
N ALA A 623 -31.71 -5.34 21.31
CA ALA A 623 -31.43 -4.66 20.05
C ALA A 623 -29.99 -4.86 19.56
N ILE A 624 -29.03 -5.00 20.49
CA ILE A 624 -27.65 -5.40 20.17
C ILE A 624 -27.64 -6.82 19.60
N PHE A 625 -28.25 -7.78 20.31
CA PHE A 625 -28.35 -9.16 19.86
C PHE A 625 -28.95 -9.23 18.45
N GLU A 626 -30.12 -8.64 18.25
CA GLU A 626 -30.83 -8.57 16.96
C GLU A 626 -30.00 -7.94 15.84
N THR A 627 -29.20 -6.93 16.18
CA THR A 627 -28.29 -6.31 15.22
C THR A 627 -27.17 -7.26 14.82
N TRP A 628 -26.55 -7.97 15.77
CA TRP A 628 -25.32 -8.73 15.56
C TRP A 628 -25.54 -10.16 15.10
N TRP A 629 -26.55 -10.88 15.60
CA TRP A 629 -26.73 -12.30 15.23
C TRP A 629 -27.02 -12.51 13.74
N ARG A 630 -27.61 -11.49 13.09
CA ARG A 630 -27.97 -11.46 11.66
C ARG A 630 -26.78 -11.16 10.74
N VAL A 631 -25.70 -10.59 11.25
CA VAL A 631 -24.60 -10.00 10.46
C VAL A 631 -23.23 -10.55 10.85
N ASP A 632 -23.08 -11.08 12.06
CA ASP A 632 -21.81 -11.62 12.57
C ASP A 632 -21.54 -13.02 12.01
N SER A 633 -20.27 -13.42 12.05
CA SER A 633 -19.78 -14.67 11.52
C SER A 633 -20.47 -15.87 12.16
N GLN A 634 -20.57 -16.93 11.37
CA GLN A 634 -21.45 -18.05 11.64
C GLN A 634 -21.07 -18.88 12.89
N LYS A 635 -20.00 -18.53 13.63
CA LYS A 635 -19.54 -19.24 14.84
C LYS A 635 -19.86 -18.54 16.17
N ARG A 636 -20.20 -17.24 16.16
CA ARG A 636 -20.30 -16.44 17.41
C ARG A 636 -21.69 -16.36 18.03
N LEU A 637 -22.67 -17.09 17.49
CA LEU A 637 -24.02 -17.14 18.06
C LEU A 637 -24.01 -17.52 19.56
N PRO A 638 -23.21 -18.51 20.03
CA PRO A 638 -23.12 -18.83 21.45
C PRO A 638 -22.67 -17.65 22.30
N GLU A 639 -21.65 -16.89 21.87
CA GLU A 639 -21.16 -15.72 22.61
C GLU A 639 -22.22 -14.63 22.71
N LEU A 640 -22.97 -14.38 21.61
CA LEU A 640 -24.07 -13.41 21.59
C LEU A 640 -25.23 -13.87 22.48
N VAL A 641 -25.54 -15.17 22.52
CA VAL A 641 -26.55 -15.71 23.43
C VAL A 641 -26.10 -15.60 24.88
N SER A 642 -24.84 -15.96 25.20
CA SER A 642 -24.26 -15.79 26.53
C SER A 642 -24.40 -14.34 27.01
N PHE A 643 -24.02 -13.38 26.16
CA PHE A 643 -24.21 -11.95 26.43
C PHE A 643 -25.67 -11.58 26.72
N LEU A 644 -26.62 -12.16 25.97
CA LEU A 644 -28.03 -11.87 26.13
C LEU A 644 -28.62 -12.49 27.41
N VAL A 645 -28.22 -13.70 27.82
CA VAL A 645 -28.97 -14.49 28.83
C VAL A 645 -28.17 -14.90 30.07
N GLU A 646 -26.84 -15.03 30.02
CA GLU A 646 -26.04 -15.62 31.10
C GLU A 646 -26.09 -14.83 32.40
N ASN A 647 -26.06 -13.49 32.29
CA ASN A 647 -26.10 -12.57 33.44
C ASN A 647 -27.42 -11.79 33.53
N ALA A 648 -28.43 -12.19 32.74
CA ALA A 648 -29.74 -11.54 32.76
C ALA A 648 -30.49 -11.96 34.04
N PRO A 649 -31.09 -11.02 34.79
CA PRO A 649 -31.93 -11.40 35.92
C PRO A 649 -33.15 -12.20 35.42
N SER A 650 -33.55 -13.21 36.22
CA SER A 650 -34.51 -14.25 35.81
C SER A 650 -35.87 -13.70 35.34
N ASP A 651 -36.26 -12.53 35.83
CA ASP A 651 -37.49 -11.81 35.46
C ASP A 651 -37.46 -11.22 34.04
N THR A 652 -36.26 -10.98 33.48
CA THR A 652 -36.08 -10.45 32.11
C THR A 652 -35.89 -11.53 31.06
N LEU A 653 -35.65 -12.79 31.47
CA LEU A 653 -35.51 -13.92 30.56
C LEU A 653 -36.71 -14.13 29.61
N PRO A 654 -38.00 -13.99 30.04
CA PRO A 654 -39.14 -14.18 29.14
C PRO A 654 -39.13 -13.25 27.93
N GLU A 655 -38.61 -12.03 28.09
CA GLU A 655 -38.52 -11.05 27.01
C GLU A 655 -37.35 -11.35 26.06
N ARG A 656 -36.29 -11.99 26.54
CA ARG A 656 -35.04 -12.23 25.80
C ARG A 656 -35.01 -13.56 25.05
N LEU A 657 -35.52 -14.62 25.66
CA LEU A 657 -35.51 -15.98 25.11
C LEU A 657 -36.18 -16.12 23.73
N PRO A 658 -37.30 -15.44 23.41
CA PRO A 658 -37.92 -15.51 22.08
C PRO A 658 -36.96 -15.14 20.93
N PHE A 659 -36.07 -14.17 21.14
CA PHE A 659 -35.09 -13.75 20.15
C PHE A 659 -34.01 -14.82 19.93
N VAL A 660 -33.59 -15.50 21.00
CA VAL A 660 -32.66 -16.63 20.90
C VAL A 660 -33.26 -17.77 20.09
N TRP A 661 -34.52 -18.12 20.37
CA TRP A 661 -35.22 -19.20 19.66
C TRP A 661 -35.42 -18.86 18.18
N ALA A 662 -35.79 -17.61 17.87
CA ALA A 662 -35.90 -17.16 16.48
C ALA A 662 -34.55 -17.21 15.74
N ALA A 663 -33.46 -16.81 16.39
CA ALA A 663 -32.12 -16.91 15.82
C ALA A 663 -31.67 -18.36 15.62
N ALA A 664 -32.01 -19.26 16.55
CA ALA A 664 -31.71 -20.69 16.44
C ALA A 664 -32.49 -21.34 15.30
N GLU A 665 -33.78 -21.05 15.19
CA GLU A 665 -34.66 -21.50 14.11
C GLU A 665 -34.15 -21.12 12.72
N ALA A 666 -33.68 -19.88 12.58
CA ALA A 666 -33.14 -19.37 11.32
C ALA A 666 -31.79 -19.99 10.92
N ARG A 667 -31.06 -20.61 11.86
CA ARG A 667 -29.64 -20.99 11.66
C ARG A 667 -29.34 -22.47 11.78
N VAL A 668 -30.20 -23.26 12.43
CA VAL A 668 -29.93 -24.66 12.77
C VAL A 668 -29.56 -25.52 11.55
N ASP A 669 -30.18 -25.28 10.38
CA ASP A 669 -29.89 -26.09 9.19
C ASP A 669 -28.50 -25.81 8.60
N ALA A 670 -27.96 -24.60 8.80
CA ALA A 670 -26.67 -24.18 8.24
C ALA A 670 -25.51 -24.35 9.24
N TRP A 671 -25.79 -24.23 10.54
CA TRP A 671 -24.80 -24.23 11.63
C TRP A 671 -25.30 -25.04 12.83
N PRO A 672 -25.52 -26.36 12.67
CA PRO A 672 -26.20 -27.16 13.68
C PRO A 672 -25.44 -27.18 15.01
N ARG A 673 -24.10 -27.30 15.01
CA ARG A 673 -23.34 -27.43 16.27
C ARG A 673 -23.23 -26.12 17.04
N SER A 674 -22.92 -25.03 16.35
CA SER A 674 -22.88 -23.69 16.95
C SER A 674 -24.26 -23.28 17.47
N THR A 675 -25.32 -23.64 16.74
CA THR A 675 -26.69 -23.36 17.15
C THR A 675 -27.10 -24.18 18.38
N SER A 676 -26.76 -25.47 18.44
CA SER A 676 -26.98 -26.30 19.64
C SER A 676 -26.27 -25.74 20.86
N HIS A 677 -25.05 -25.23 20.71
CA HIS A 677 -24.34 -24.58 21.81
C HIS A 677 -25.05 -23.31 22.28
N ALA A 678 -25.50 -22.47 21.35
CA ALA A 678 -26.25 -21.27 21.68
C ALA A 678 -27.56 -21.60 22.41
N VAL A 679 -28.30 -22.62 21.94
CA VAL A 679 -29.52 -23.10 22.58
C VAL A 679 -29.24 -23.63 24.00
N PHE A 680 -28.14 -24.38 24.19
CA PHE A 680 -27.70 -24.81 25.52
C PHE A 680 -27.44 -23.63 26.46
N LEU A 681 -26.73 -22.60 26.01
CA LEU A 681 -26.44 -21.41 26.83
C LEU A 681 -27.70 -20.64 27.25
N ALA A 682 -28.80 -20.73 26.49
CA ALA A 682 -30.10 -20.17 26.88
C ALA A 682 -30.95 -21.14 27.72
N ALA A 683 -30.87 -22.44 27.45
CA ALA A 683 -31.61 -23.46 28.18
C ALA A 683 -31.11 -23.63 29.61
N ALA A 684 -29.79 -23.54 29.85
CA ALA A 684 -29.23 -23.72 31.19
C ALA A 684 -29.70 -22.65 32.21
N PRO A 685 -29.68 -21.33 31.90
CA PRO A 685 -30.27 -20.31 32.78
C PRO A 685 -31.77 -20.49 32.98
N LEU A 686 -32.52 -20.87 31.93
CA LEU A 686 -33.96 -21.16 32.04
C LEU A 686 -34.22 -22.32 33.01
N ALA A 687 -33.51 -23.44 32.86
CA ALA A 687 -33.62 -24.59 33.75
C ALA A 687 -33.18 -24.25 35.18
N GLY A 688 -32.10 -23.48 35.33
CA GLY A 688 -31.63 -22.97 36.61
C GLY A 688 -32.67 -22.10 37.31
N ALA A 689 -33.30 -21.17 36.59
CA ALA A 689 -34.33 -20.29 37.14
C ALA A 689 -35.60 -21.04 37.53
N LEU A 690 -36.02 -22.05 36.76
CA LEU A 690 -37.13 -22.93 37.14
C LEU A 690 -36.85 -23.69 38.44
N ARG A 691 -35.65 -24.27 38.58
CA ARG A 691 -35.24 -24.99 39.79
C ARG A 691 -35.14 -24.08 41.02
N SER A 692 -34.86 -22.80 40.82
CA SER A 692 -34.79 -21.77 41.87
C SER A 692 -36.17 -21.19 42.24
N GLY A 693 -37.26 -21.68 41.66
CA GLY A 693 -38.62 -21.27 42.05
C GLY A 693 -39.17 -20.04 41.31
N HIS A 694 -38.61 -19.65 40.17
CA HIS A 694 -39.18 -18.57 39.36
C HIS A 694 -40.38 -19.06 38.53
N ASP A 695 -41.60 -18.84 39.02
CA ASP A 695 -42.84 -19.37 38.41
C ASP A 695 -43.22 -18.67 37.09
N ALA A 696 -42.80 -17.41 36.91
CA ALA A 696 -43.07 -16.63 35.70
C ALA A 696 -42.50 -17.27 34.41
N LEU A 697 -41.50 -18.16 34.55
CA LEU A 697 -40.81 -18.82 33.43
C LEU A 697 -41.41 -20.18 33.04
N VAL A 698 -42.45 -20.66 33.74
CA VAL A 698 -43.12 -21.92 33.40
C VAL A 698 -43.62 -21.93 31.95
N PRO A 699 -44.29 -20.88 31.43
CA PRO A 699 -44.76 -20.88 30.05
C PRO A 699 -43.63 -20.95 29.01
N ASP A 700 -42.48 -20.33 29.30
CA ASP A 700 -41.30 -20.35 28.43
C ASP A 700 -40.63 -21.74 28.42
N ALA A 701 -40.57 -22.39 29.58
CA ALA A 701 -40.09 -23.75 29.71
C ALA A 701 -40.96 -24.76 28.96
N GLU A 702 -42.29 -24.68 29.12
CA GLU A 702 -43.24 -25.52 28.39
C GLU A 702 -43.13 -25.32 26.87
N ARG A 703 -42.99 -24.06 26.43
CA ARG A 703 -42.79 -23.75 25.00
C ARG A 703 -41.47 -24.32 24.48
N PHE A 704 -40.38 -24.17 25.23
CA PHE A 704 -39.08 -24.74 24.87
C PHE A 704 -39.14 -26.28 24.80
N LEU A 705 -39.76 -26.95 25.78
CA LEU A 705 -39.91 -28.40 25.80
C LEU A 705 -40.77 -28.93 24.65
N ALA A 706 -41.79 -28.17 24.23
CA ALA A 706 -42.60 -28.51 23.06
C ALA A 706 -41.85 -28.29 21.74
N TRP A 707 -40.98 -27.28 21.69
CA TRP A 707 -40.18 -26.91 20.52
C TRP A 707 -38.95 -27.82 20.31
N PHE A 708 -38.27 -28.21 21.40
CA PHE A 708 -36.98 -28.90 21.38
C PHE A 708 -36.92 -30.15 20.49
N PRO A 709 -37.91 -31.07 20.45
CA PRO A 709 -37.82 -32.26 19.59
C PRO A 709 -37.71 -31.93 18.09
N GLY A 710 -38.37 -30.86 17.64
CA GLY A 710 -38.28 -30.41 16.25
C GLY A 710 -36.92 -29.79 15.93
N PHE A 711 -36.37 -29.04 16.87
CA PHE A 711 -35.02 -28.49 16.78
C PHE A 711 -33.96 -29.60 16.75
N GLU A 712 -34.02 -30.57 17.67
CA GLU A 712 -33.11 -31.70 17.77
C GLU A 712 -33.05 -32.50 16.45
N ALA A 713 -34.22 -32.82 15.88
CA ALA A 713 -34.31 -33.52 14.61
C ALA A 713 -33.58 -32.78 13.47
N ARG A 714 -33.66 -31.43 13.45
CA ARG A 714 -32.95 -30.60 12.46
C ARG A 714 -31.45 -30.56 12.69
N VAL A 715 -31.00 -30.46 13.95
CA VAL A 715 -29.57 -30.54 14.30
C VAL A 715 -28.97 -31.86 13.82
N LEU A 716 -29.65 -32.98 14.07
CA LEU A 716 -29.21 -34.32 13.68
C LEU A 716 -29.26 -34.55 12.16
N ALA A 717 -30.19 -33.91 11.46
CA ALA A 717 -30.32 -34.02 10.00
C ALA A 717 -29.35 -33.13 9.22
N ALA A 718 -28.92 -32.00 9.78
CA ALA A 718 -28.05 -31.04 9.12
C ALA A 718 -26.59 -31.51 9.09
N SER A 719 -25.93 -31.34 7.94
CA SER A 719 -24.50 -31.62 7.81
C SER A 719 -23.66 -30.49 8.43
N SER A 720 -22.77 -30.82 9.36
CA SER A 720 -21.91 -29.81 9.99
C SER A 720 -20.82 -29.34 9.02
N PRO A 721 -20.70 -28.03 8.73
CA PRO A 721 -19.62 -27.52 7.89
C PRO A 721 -18.25 -27.69 8.58
N GLU A 722 -17.16 -27.82 7.80
CA GLU A 722 -15.78 -27.97 8.34
C GLU A 722 -15.41 -26.87 9.34
N ALA A 723 -15.99 -25.69 9.18
CA ALA A 723 -15.81 -24.56 10.07
C ALA A 723 -16.31 -24.82 11.51
N GLU A 724 -17.22 -25.77 11.74
CA GLU A 724 -17.69 -26.18 13.07
C GLU A 724 -16.85 -27.31 13.70
N SER A 725 -15.78 -27.75 13.06
CA SER A 725 -14.90 -28.82 13.57
C SER A 725 -14.29 -28.54 14.96
N SER A 726 -14.21 -27.26 15.36
CA SER A 726 -13.78 -26.86 16.71
C SER A 726 -14.79 -27.23 17.80
N TYR A 727 -16.06 -27.44 17.46
CA TYR A 727 -17.08 -27.98 18.36
C TYR A 727 -16.97 -29.51 18.35
N GLN A 728 -16.01 -30.02 19.12
CA GLN A 728 -15.76 -31.45 19.29
C GLN A 728 -16.78 -32.13 20.23
N ARG A 729 -17.44 -31.34 21.09
CA ARG A 729 -18.42 -31.81 22.07
C ARG A 729 -19.82 -31.80 21.47
N ASP A 730 -20.51 -32.93 21.57
CA ASP A 730 -21.92 -33.03 21.20
C ASP A 730 -22.78 -32.40 22.29
N LEU A 731 -23.10 -31.11 22.13
CA LEU A 731 -23.88 -30.35 23.09
C LEU A 731 -25.36 -30.73 23.09
N LEU A 732 -25.82 -31.62 22.19
CA LEU A 732 -27.15 -32.21 22.31
C LEU A 732 -27.27 -33.06 23.57
N GLU A 733 -26.23 -33.79 23.96
CA GLU A 733 -26.25 -34.57 25.22
C GLU A 733 -26.39 -33.65 26.44
N ASP A 734 -25.65 -32.55 26.47
CA ASP A 734 -25.75 -31.55 27.53
C ASP A 734 -27.13 -30.85 27.52
N LEU A 735 -27.70 -30.59 26.34
CA LEU A 735 -29.03 -30.01 26.20
C LEU A 735 -30.13 -30.96 26.68
N HIS A 736 -29.97 -32.27 26.48
CA HIS A 736 -30.86 -33.29 27.06
C HIS A 736 -30.84 -33.28 28.59
N VAL A 737 -29.69 -33.01 29.20
CA VAL A 737 -29.60 -32.85 30.66
C VAL A 737 -30.46 -31.67 31.11
N GLU A 738 -30.37 -30.51 30.45
CA GLU A 738 -31.19 -29.35 30.81
C GLU A 738 -32.68 -29.60 30.54
N VAL A 739 -33.05 -30.24 29.43
CA VAL A 739 -34.44 -30.65 29.13
C VAL A 739 -34.99 -31.57 30.23
N ARG A 740 -34.20 -32.56 30.68
CA ARG A 740 -34.58 -33.44 31.79
C ARG A 740 -34.78 -32.63 33.08
N LEU A 741 -33.85 -31.74 33.41
CA LEU A 741 -33.93 -30.92 34.61
C LEU A 741 -35.14 -29.97 34.61
N MET A 742 -35.53 -29.43 33.45
CA MET A 742 -36.76 -28.64 33.32
C MET A 742 -38.01 -29.49 33.56
N ARG A 743 -38.08 -30.71 32.98
CA ARG A 743 -39.21 -31.63 33.20
C ARG A 743 -39.34 -32.00 34.68
N GLU A 744 -38.24 -32.40 35.32
CA GLU A 744 -38.21 -32.71 36.76
C GLU A 744 -38.62 -31.52 37.64
N ALA A 745 -38.30 -30.28 37.24
CA ALA A 745 -38.72 -29.09 37.97
C ALA A 745 -40.23 -28.82 37.81
N LEU A 746 -40.77 -28.98 36.60
CA LEU A 746 -42.20 -28.83 36.35
C LEU A 746 -43.03 -29.94 37.00
N GLU A 747 -42.55 -31.18 36.98
CA GLU A 747 -43.17 -32.33 37.66
C GLU A 747 -43.21 -32.12 39.17
N ARG A 748 -42.08 -31.76 39.79
CA ARG A 748 -42.05 -31.45 41.24
C ARG A 748 -43.02 -30.34 41.61
N ARG A 749 -43.14 -29.30 40.78
CA ARG A 749 -44.14 -28.23 40.98
C ARG A 749 -45.58 -28.72 40.84
N ALA A 750 -45.85 -29.57 39.86
CA ALA A 750 -47.18 -30.16 39.69
C ALA A 750 -47.54 -31.04 40.89
N GLU A 751 -46.58 -31.80 41.42
CA GLU A 751 -46.73 -32.60 42.64
C GLU A 751 -46.95 -31.71 43.88
N GLU A 752 -46.20 -30.61 44.05
CA GLU A 752 -46.37 -29.65 45.13
C GLU A 752 -47.74 -28.95 45.07
N ALA A 753 -48.15 -28.50 43.87
CA ALA A 753 -49.46 -27.90 43.65
C ALA A 753 -50.59 -28.90 43.94
N GLU A 754 -50.42 -30.17 43.55
CA GLU A 754 -51.35 -31.23 43.87
C GLU A 754 -51.37 -31.56 45.37
N ALA A 755 -50.21 -31.59 46.03
CA ALA A 755 -50.12 -31.78 47.47
C ALA A 755 -50.80 -30.63 48.24
N LEU A 756 -50.65 -29.38 47.78
CA LEU A 756 -51.36 -28.23 48.33
C LEU A 756 -52.87 -28.33 48.10
N ARG A 757 -53.32 -28.72 46.91
CA ARG A 757 -54.75 -28.99 46.63
C ARG A 757 -55.30 -30.07 47.55
N GLN A 758 -54.55 -31.16 47.74
CA GLN A 758 -54.93 -32.25 48.63
C GLN A 758 -54.94 -31.82 50.10
N ALA A 759 -54.00 -31.00 50.55
CA ALA A 759 -53.97 -30.45 51.90
C ALA A 759 -55.16 -29.51 52.16
N GLU A 760 -55.49 -28.64 51.20
CA GLU A 760 -56.67 -27.77 51.26
C GLU A 760 -57.98 -28.58 51.26
N LEU A 761 -58.07 -29.63 50.44
CA LEU A 761 -59.18 -30.58 50.46
C LEU A 761 -59.31 -31.29 51.82
N ARG A 762 -58.19 -31.76 52.40
CA ARG A 762 -58.17 -32.37 53.74
C ARG A 762 -58.64 -31.38 54.80
N LYS A 763 -58.16 -30.14 54.76
CA LYS A 763 -58.59 -29.06 55.66
C LYS A 763 -60.09 -28.79 55.55
N ARG A 764 -60.65 -28.74 54.34
CA ARG A 764 -62.10 -28.59 54.12
C ARG A 764 -62.90 -29.78 54.64
N VAL A 765 -62.40 -31.01 54.48
CA VAL A 765 -63.04 -32.22 55.02
C VAL A 765 -62.99 -32.25 56.54
N GLU A 766 -61.86 -31.88 57.15
CA GLU A 766 -61.71 -31.78 58.60
C GLU A 766 -62.61 -30.68 59.19
N GLU A 767 -62.70 -29.52 58.53
CA GLU A 767 -63.60 -28.45 58.95
C GLU A 767 -65.07 -28.87 58.84
N SER A 768 -65.44 -29.63 57.80
CA SER A 768 -66.78 -30.23 57.68
C SER A 768 -67.06 -31.24 58.79
N ARG A 769 -66.10 -32.13 59.09
CA ARG A 769 -66.21 -33.11 60.20
C ARG A 769 -66.36 -32.41 61.54
N ARG A 770 -65.64 -31.30 61.77
CA ARG A 770 -65.75 -30.50 62.99
C ARG A 770 -67.15 -29.89 63.13
N ARG A 771 -67.69 -29.32 62.05
CA ARG A 771 -69.07 -28.79 62.02
C ARG A 771 -70.14 -29.87 62.22
N ASP A 772 -69.89 -31.10 61.78
CA ASP A 772 -70.79 -32.23 62.04
C ASP A 772 -70.70 -32.74 63.48
N GLN A 773 -69.52 -32.76 64.09
CA GLN A 773 -69.33 -33.08 65.51
C GLN A 773 -69.94 -32.02 66.42
N GLU A 774 -69.81 -30.73 66.08
CA GLU A 774 -70.47 -29.63 66.80
C GLU A 774 -72.00 -29.79 66.76
N ARG A 775 -72.57 -30.15 65.60
CA ARG A 775 -74.01 -30.45 65.46
C ARG A 775 -74.44 -31.67 66.28
N GLN A 776 -73.61 -32.71 66.36
CA GLN A 776 -73.91 -33.89 67.19
C GLN A 776 -73.86 -33.58 68.68
N LEU A 777 -72.91 -32.76 69.13
CA LEU A 777 -72.81 -32.33 70.53
C LEU A 777 -73.96 -31.40 70.92
N GLU A 778 -74.40 -30.54 70.01
CA GLU A 778 -75.56 -29.66 70.23
C GLU A 778 -76.87 -30.46 70.31
N LEU A 779 -77.05 -31.47 69.45
CA LEU A 779 -78.17 -32.41 69.54
C LEU A 779 -78.16 -33.21 70.85
N ALA A 780 -76.99 -33.74 71.26
CA ALA A 780 -76.86 -34.45 72.53
C ALA A 780 -77.15 -33.54 73.74
N ARG A 781 -76.76 -32.26 73.68
CA ARG A 781 -77.07 -31.28 74.73
C ARG A 781 -78.57 -31.01 74.84
N LEU A 782 -79.26 -30.90 73.71
CA LEU A 782 -80.72 -30.74 73.67
C LEU A 782 -81.46 -31.98 74.20
N GLU A 783 -80.95 -33.18 73.94
CA GLU A 783 -81.49 -34.44 74.49
C GLU A 783 -81.32 -34.53 76.01
N VAL A 784 -80.18 -34.09 76.55
CA VAL A 784 -79.95 -34.02 78.01
C VAL A 784 -80.85 -32.99 78.68
N GLU A 785 -81.07 -31.82 78.05
CA GLU A 785 -82.01 -30.81 78.56
C GLU A 785 -83.48 -31.30 78.52
N ALA A 786 -83.87 -32.05 77.49
CA ALA A 786 -85.20 -32.66 77.40
C ALA A 786 -85.41 -33.73 78.49
N ALA A 787 -84.41 -34.58 78.75
CA ALA A 787 -84.46 -35.60 79.81
C ALA A 787 -84.52 -34.97 81.22
N ALA A 788 -83.86 -33.82 81.43
CA ALA A 788 -83.91 -33.09 82.70
C ALA A 788 -85.31 -32.48 82.98
N LEU A 789 -86.00 -32.02 81.94
CA LEU A 789 -87.38 -31.51 82.01
C LEU A 789 -88.40 -32.62 82.31
N GLU A 790 -88.22 -33.82 81.78
CA GLU A 790 -89.04 -34.99 82.13
C GLU A 790 -88.81 -35.45 83.58
N ALA A 791 -87.55 -35.47 84.04
CA ALA A 791 -87.23 -35.79 85.43
C ALA A 791 -87.80 -34.78 86.43
N ALA A 792 -87.94 -33.50 86.05
CA ALA A 792 -88.57 -32.48 86.87
C ALA A 792 -90.10 -32.64 86.96
N ARG A 793 -90.76 -33.07 85.88
CA ARG A 793 -92.19 -33.41 85.89
C ARG A 793 -92.50 -34.63 86.76
N ALA A 794 -91.66 -35.66 86.70
CA ALA A 794 -91.79 -36.86 87.52
C ALA A 794 -91.65 -36.59 89.04
N ARG A 795 -90.79 -35.64 89.43
CA ARG A 795 -90.63 -35.24 90.85
C ARG A 795 -91.83 -34.47 91.40
N ALA A 796 -92.42 -33.58 90.58
CA ALA A 796 -93.62 -32.83 90.97
C ALA A 796 -94.86 -33.74 91.14
N GLU A 797 -94.97 -34.82 90.35
CA GLU A 797 -96.03 -35.83 90.49
C GLU A 797 -95.83 -36.73 91.73
N GLN A 798 -94.59 -37.06 92.09
CA GLN A 798 -94.28 -37.84 93.30
C GLN A 798 -94.57 -37.05 94.59
N GLU A 799 -94.28 -35.76 94.65
CA GLU A 799 -94.58 -34.91 95.82
C GLU A 799 -96.10 -34.75 96.05
N ALA A 800 -96.89 -34.66 94.97
CA ALA A 800 -98.36 -34.59 95.04
C ALA A 800 -99.03 -35.94 95.40
N HIS A 801 -98.31 -37.06 95.27
CA HIS A 801 -98.77 -38.39 95.67
C HIS A 801 -98.38 -38.70 97.13
N GLN A 802 -97.19 -38.28 97.57
CA GLN A 802 -96.71 -38.44 98.95
C GLN A 802 -97.51 -37.61 99.97
N ALA A 803 -97.96 -36.40 99.61
CA ALA A 803 -98.84 -35.59 100.48
C ALA A 803 -100.22 -36.22 100.72
N ARG A 804 -100.73 -37.04 99.78
CA ARG A 804 -102.01 -37.76 99.92
C ARG A 804 -101.88 -39.09 100.67
N LEU A 805 -100.69 -39.69 100.69
CA LEU A 805 -100.40 -40.91 101.44
C LEU A 805 -100.03 -40.65 102.91
N ALA A 806 -99.44 -39.50 103.23
CA ALA A 806 -99.06 -39.13 104.60
C ALA A 806 -100.26 -38.90 105.54
N ASP A 807 -101.40 -38.45 105.00
CA ASP A 807 -102.65 -38.23 105.77
C ASP A 807 -103.45 -39.55 105.99
N ALA A 808 -103.30 -40.53 105.09
CA ALA A 808 -103.97 -41.81 105.17
C ALA A 808 -103.25 -42.85 106.05
N LEU A 809 -101.93 -42.72 106.25
CA LEU A 809 -101.11 -43.68 107.01
C LEU A 809 -100.98 -43.39 108.51
N ALA A 810 -101.57 -42.31 109.02
CA ALA A 810 -101.58 -41.96 110.45
C ALA A 810 -102.60 -42.76 111.30
N ARG A 811 -103.41 -43.67 110.70
CA ARG A 811 -104.58 -44.27 111.38
C ARG A 811 -104.55 -45.77 111.65
N LEU A 812 -103.53 -46.54 111.24
CA LEU A 812 -103.47 -47.97 111.58
C LEU A 812 -102.03 -48.43 111.83
N GLY A 813 -101.76 -48.84 113.08
CA GLY A 813 -100.49 -49.44 113.52
C GLY A 813 -100.35 -50.95 113.15
N PRO A 814 -99.54 -51.74 113.89
CA PRO A 814 -98.17 -52.07 113.47
C PRO A 814 -97.90 -53.57 113.15
N ARG A 815 -96.72 -53.82 112.54
CA ARG A 815 -95.92 -55.08 112.44
C ARG A 815 -96.42 -56.17 111.46
N PRO A 816 -95.56 -57.12 110.98
CA PRO A 816 -94.30 -57.68 111.55
C PRO A 816 -93.05 -57.56 110.64
N ALA A 817 -91.85 -57.25 111.13
CA ALA A 817 -90.90 -58.13 111.83
C ALA A 817 -90.53 -59.43 111.07
N GLN A 818 -89.51 -59.38 110.21
CA GLN A 818 -88.71 -60.51 109.68
C GLN A 818 -87.46 -59.86 109.04
N LEU A 819 -86.20 -60.28 109.23
CA LEU A 819 -85.59 -61.41 109.92
C LEU A 819 -84.21 -60.92 110.42
N ARG A 820 -83.86 -61.26 111.66
CA ARG A 820 -82.51 -61.07 112.20
C ARG A 820 -81.55 -61.94 111.40
N ARG A 821 -80.72 -61.34 110.56
CA ARG A 821 -79.49 -61.98 110.10
C ARG A 821 -78.49 -61.95 111.25
N PHE A 822 -77.72 -63.04 111.35
CA PHE A 822 -76.69 -63.23 112.37
C PHE A 822 -75.53 -62.27 112.06
N ASP A 823 -75.49 -61.11 112.72
CA ASP A 823 -74.48 -60.05 112.52
C ASP A 823 -73.13 -60.38 113.18
N ALA A 824 -72.76 -61.65 113.29
CA ALA A 824 -71.42 -62.02 113.71
C ALA A 824 -70.44 -61.58 112.61
N SER A 825 -69.46 -60.77 113.00
CA SER A 825 -68.45 -60.26 112.09
C SER A 825 -67.07 -60.73 112.54
N PRO A 826 -66.23 -61.22 111.60
CA PRO A 826 -64.88 -61.61 111.94
C PRO A 826 -64.05 -60.35 112.24
N GLN A 827 -63.23 -60.40 113.28
CA GLN A 827 -62.29 -59.32 113.63
C GLN A 827 -61.04 -59.37 112.74
N VAL A 828 -61.25 -59.32 111.44
CA VAL A 828 -60.24 -59.22 110.39
C VAL A 828 -60.78 -58.29 109.31
N GLU A 829 -59.91 -57.49 108.69
CA GLU A 829 -60.28 -56.56 107.63
C GLU A 829 -60.96 -57.30 106.47
N LEU A 830 -62.13 -56.84 106.04
CA LEU A 830 -62.87 -57.43 104.92
C LEU A 830 -62.26 -56.96 103.59
N LEU A 831 -61.94 -57.92 102.73
CA LEU A 831 -61.43 -57.70 101.39
C LEU A 831 -62.58 -57.82 100.37
N PRO A 832 -62.45 -57.23 99.17
CA PRO A 832 -63.48 -57.34 98.12
C PRO A 832 -63.88 -58.79 97.79
N ILE A 833 -62.95 -59.74 97.90
CA ILE A 833 -63.19 -61.17 97.68
C ILE A 833 -64.10 -61.81 98.74
N ASP A 834 -64.22 -61.22 99.94
CA ASP A 834 -65.04 -61.77 101.03
C ASP A 834 -66.54 -61.64 100.75
N VAL A 835 -66.91 -60.57 100.02
CA VAL A 835 -68.29 -60.23 99.64
C VAL A 835 -68.57 -60.48 98.15
N GLU A 836 -67.60 -61.02 97.42
CA GLU A 836 -67.79 -61.45 96.03
C GLU A 836 -68.86 -62.54 95.98
N VAL A 837 -69.91 -62.30 95.17
CA VAL A 837 -71.01 -63.25 95.00
C VAL A 837 -70.56 -64.36 94.06
N ILE A 838 -70.16 -65.50 94.63
CA ILE A 838 -69.72 -66.69 93.89
C ILE A 838 -70.92 -67.51 93.41
N PHE A 839 -72.00 -67.54 94.21
CA PHE A 839 -73.22 -68.28 93.91
C PHE A 839 -74.46 -67.37 94.02
N PRO A 840 -74.81 -66.63 92.95
CA PRO A 840 -75.98 -65.74 92.96
C PRO A 840 -77.27 -66.51 93.23
N GLY A 841 -78.02 -66.10 94.26
CA GLY A 841 -79.28 -66.74 94.68
C GLY A 841 -79.13 -67.91 95.64
N ALA A 842 -77.91 -68.33 96.00
CA ALA A 842 -77.67 -69.29 97.09
C ALA A 842 -77.76 -68.59 98.46
N THR A 843 -77.97 -69.37 99.52
CA THR A 843 -78.03 -68.81 100.89
C THR A 843 -76.64 -68.38 101.35
N MET A 844 -75.61 -69.14 100.98
CA MET A 844 -74.19 -68.84 101.20
C MET A 844 -73.57 -68.31 99.91
N ALA A 845 -74.01 -67.12 99.50
CA ALA A 845 -73.65 -66.53 98.21
C ALA A 845 -72.19 -66.07 98.13
N SER A 846 -71.59 -65.69 99.27
CA SER A 846 -70.20 -65.23 99.41
C SER A 846 -69.40 -66.09 100.40
N VAL A 847 -68.06 -65.99 100.35
CA VAL A 847 -67.19 -66.77 101.26
C VAL A 847 -67.32 -66.31 102.71
N LEU A 848 -67.70 -65.04 102.94
CA LEU A 848 -68.03 -64.53 104.26
C LEU A 848 -69.32 -65.16 104.82
N ASP A 849 -70.36 -65.31 103.98
CA ASP A 849 -71.62 -65.94 104.39
C ASP A 849 -71.44 -67.44 104.70
N TYR A 850 -70.63 -68.13 103.89
CA TYR A 850 -70.24 -69.52 104.15
C TYR A 850 -69.46 -69.66 105.47
N SER A 851 -68.53 -68.73 105.74
CA SER A 851 -67.72 -68.73 106.98
C SER A 851 -68.56 -68.43 108.22
N ARG A 852 -69.55 -67.54 108.12
CA ARG A 852 -70.51 -67.21 109.20
C ARG A 852 -71.25 -68.43 109.69
N ILE A 853 -71.81 -69.20 108.76
CA ILE A 853 -72.61 -70.39 109.09
C ILE A 853 -71.73 -71.49 109.70
N LEU A 854 -70.55 -71.74 109.14
CA LEU A 854 -69.62 -72.73 109.70
C LEU A 854 -69.11 -72.34 111.09
N LYS A 855 -68.87 -71.04 111.32
CA LYS A 855 -68.46 -70.57 112.65
C LYS A 855 -69.58 -70.77 113.68
N ALA A 856 -70.82 -70.48 113.29
CA ALA A 856 -71.97 -70.67 114.16
C ALA A 856 -72.25 -72.16 114.47
N LEU A 857 -71.98 -73.07 113.51
CA LEU A 857 -72.03 -74.52 113.71
C LEU A 857 -70.91 -75.07 114.61
N SER A 858 -69.82 -74.33 114.81
CA SER A 858 -68.72 -74.74 115.70
C SER A 858 -68.96 -74.46 117.18
N GLY A 859 -70.04 -73.76 117.53
CA GLY A 859 -70.51 -73.60 118.91
C GLY A 859 -71.46 -74.73 119.31
N ASP A 860 -71.55 -75.04 120.61
CA ASP A 860 -72.28 -76.18 121.22
C ASP A 860 -73.83 -76.14 121.10
N GLY A 861 -74.37 -75.56 120.02
CA GLY A 861 -75.81 -75.38 119.79
C GLY A 861 -76.45 -76.44 118.89
N ASP A 862 -77.79 -76.51 118.91
CA ASP A 862 -78.57 -77.39 118.04
C ASP A 862 -78.50 -76.93 116.56
N TRP A 863 -77.52 -77.49 115.84
CA TRP A 863 -77.31 -77.48 114.40
C TRP A 863 -78.58 -77.49 113.53
N MET A 864 -79.64 -78.20 113.92
CA MET A 864 -80.89 -78.23 113.13
C MET A 864 -81.68 -76.93 113.23
N GLU A 865 -81.72 -76.31 114.41
CA GLU A 865 -82.41 -75.03 114.64
C GLU A 865 -81.65 -73.87 113.96
N LEU A 866 -80.33 -73.95 113.93
CA LEU A 866 -79.46 -72.94 113.32
C LEU A 866 -79.57 -72.87 111.79
N LEU A 867 -79.63 -74.03 111.13
CA LEU A 867 -79.82 -74.10 109.68
C LEU A 867 -81.23 -73.59 109.29
N ALA A 868 -82.26 -73.98 110.05
CA ALA A 868 -83.63 -73.52 109.82
C ALA A 868 -83.78 -71.99 109.98
N ALA A 869 -83.11 -71.40 110.98
CA ALA A 869 -83.13 -69.95 111.21
C ALA A 869 -82.49 -69.14 110.06
N ASN A 870 -81.61 -69.75 109.27
CA ASN A 870 -80.99 -69.15 108.08
C ASN A 870 -81.67 -69.56 106.78
N GLY A 871 -82.85 -70.19 106.83
CA GLY A 871 -83.61 -70.61 105.65
C GLY A 871 -83.07 -71.83 104.93
N MET A 872 -82.22 -72.63 105.59
CA MET A 872 -81.62 -73.84 105.01
C MET A 872 -82.19 -75.13 105.60
N SER A 873 -82.34 -76.15 104.76
CA SER A 873 -82.57 -77.53 105.17
C SER A 873 -81.24 -78.30 105.22
N MET A 874 -81.21 -79.48 105.86
CA MET A 874 -80.02 -80.36 105.83
C MET A 874 -79.60 -80.76 104.41
N THR A 875 -80.57 -80.88 103.49
CA THR A 875 -80.31 -81.18 102.08
C THR A 875 -79.72 -79.99 101.32
N SER A 876 -80.20 -78.76 101.58
CA SER A 876 -79.63 -77.56 100.96
C SER A 876 -78.23 -77.25 101.53
N TRP A 877 -78.03 -77.43 102.83
CA TRP A 877 -76.71 -77.33 103.47
C TRP A 877 -75.68 -78.26 102.82
N GLY A 878 -76.00 -79.56 102.69
CA GLY A 878 -75.09 -80.53 102.08
C GLY A 878 -74.75 -80.21 100.62
N THR A 879 -75.71 -79.62 99.89
CA THR A 879 -75.51 -79.22 98.49
C THR A 879 -74.62 -77.98 98.39
N GLU A 880 -74.91 -76.92 99.16
CA GLU A 880 -74.13 -75.69 99.13
C GLU A 880 -72.73 -75.87 99.74
N ALA A 881 -72.55 -76.67 100.80
CA ALA A 881 -71.23 -76.97 101.38
C ALA A 881 -70.33 -77.76 100.43
N ARG A 882 -70.90 -78.67 99.64
CA ARG A 882 -70.16 -79.39 98.59
C ARG A 882 -69.74 -78.44 97.46
N ALA A 883 -70.63 -77.55 97.04
CA ALA A 883 -70.33 -76.53 96.03
C ALA A 883 -69.20 -75.59 96.48
N TRP A 884 -69.19 -75.19 97.76
CA TRP A 884 -68.11 -74.38 98.33
C TRP A 884 -66.78 -75.14 98.42
N SER A 885 -66.82 -76.42 98.77
CA SER A 885 -65.61 -77.27 98.77
C SER A 885 -65.00 -77.35 97.36
N GLU A 886 -65.83 -77.51 96.33
CA GLU A 886 -65.36 -77.55 94.94
C GLU A 886 -64.86 -76.19 94.44
N ALA A 887 -65.53 -75.09 94.81
CA ALA A 887 -65.09 -73.74 94.49
C ALA A 887 -63.72 -73.41 95.12
N MET A 888 -63.48 -73.81 96.37
CA MET A 888 -62.20 -73.60 97.05
C MET A 888 -61.05 -74.44 96.45
N ILE A 889 -61.36 -75.61 95.89
CA ILE A 889 -60.37 -76.42 95.14
C ILE A 889 -59.99 -75.71 93.82
N ARG A 890 -60.96 -75.14 93.11
CA ARG A 890 -60.73 -74.47 91.81
C ARG A 890 -60.13 -73.08 91.95
N ARG A 891 -60.39 -72.39 93.06
CA ARG A 891 -59.87 -71.04 93.38
C ARG A 891 -59.13 -71.06 94.73
N PRO A 892 -57.83 -71.36 94.74
CA PRO A 892 -57.03 -71.49 95.97
C PRO A 892 -57.07 -70.25 96.86
N GLU A 893 -57.24 -69.06 96.28
CA GLU A 893 -57.39 -67.81 97.00
C GLU A 893 -58.64 -67.76 97.90
N LEU A 894 -59.74 -68.43 97.51
CA LEU A 894 -60.94 -68.57 98.34
C LEU A 894 -60.69 -69.52 99.51
N SER A 895 -59.89 -70.59 99.31
CA SER A 895 -59.51 -71.51 100.39
C SER A 895 -58.62 -70.84 101.43
N LEU A 896 -57.62 -70.08 100.98
CA LEU A 896 -56.75 -69.27 101.85
C LEU A 896 -57.57 -68.26 102.64
N ARG A 897 -58.51 -67.59 101.97
CA ARG A 897 -59.32 -66.56 102.61
C ARG A 897 -60.35 -67.14 103.58
N PHE A 898 -61.01 -68.22 103.22
CA PHE A 898 -61.90 -68.98 104.11
C PHE A 898 -61.17 -69.42 105.40
N SER A 899 -59.95 -69.95 105.29
CA SER A 899 -59.15 -70.34 106.44
C SER A 899 -58.86 -69.16 107.37
N GLN A 900 -58.56 -67.98 106.82
CA GLN A 900 -58.34 -66.76 107.61
C GLN A 900 -59.61 -66.30 108.33
N LEU A 901 -60.75 -66.28 107.63
CA LEU A 901 -62.05 -65.90 108.20
C LEU A 901 -62.49 -66.89 109.28
N PHE A 902 -62.34 -68.20 109.05
CA PHE A 902 -62.78 -69.23 109.98
C PHE A 902 -61.98 -69.24 111.30
N HIS A 903 -60.67 -69.01 111.23
CA HIS A 903 -59.79 -68.93 112.41
C HIS A 903 -59.78 -67.56 113.10
N ALA A 904 -60.36 -66.52 112.49
CA ALA A 904 -60.53 -65.24 113.15
C ALA A 904 -61.36 -65.37 114.44
N ARG A 905 -61.21 -64.39 115.34
CA ARG A 905 -62.17 -64.18 116.44
C ARG A 905 -63.40 -63.49 115.87
N TRP A 906 -64.58 -63.98 116.23
CA TRP A 906 -65.85 -63.41 115.80
C TRP A 906 -66.50 -62.74 117.00
N SER A 907 -67.07 -61.55 116.79
CA SER A 907 -67.80 -60.78 117.80
C SER A 907 -69.26 -60.59 117.42
#